data_AF-A0A958HK46-F1
#
_entry.id   AF-A0A958HK46-F1
#
_cell.length_a   1.000
_cell.length_b   1.000
_cell.length_c   1.000
_cell.angle_alpha   90.00
_cell.angle_beta   90.00
_cell.angle_gamma   90.00
#
_symmetry.space_group_name_H-M   'P 1'
#
loop_
_entity.id
_entity.type
_entity.pdbx_description
1 polymer ?
#
loop_
_entity_poly.entity_id
_entity_poly.type
_entity_poly.pdbx_seq_one_letter_code
_entity_poly.pdbx_strand_id
1 'polypeptide(L)'
;MGLSLFVLKRLAFGLLVLVVIVFISFLGLDMARGVDFSRAFSYAADSTVVYFGNLLHGNLGYTSAGSITLRPIPVSSVLADVVPKSIALLTVSLLFATVIGILLGYLAGKRRNSNVSLVFILVSIIGVSIPSFFAALLLQLLMVRWAKTTGSLPPLPIGGFGWDKHIILPALVLAARPVAQIARVTFVTLGTLLGMDYVRTAQGKGLLPRQIWRGHIWRNALIPILTTIGISLRFSLSSLPVVEYFFGWPGMGFTLLKSISKQDDLLTVALVMVMGLIFIVVNLALDISYRFIDPQLRDSISNIAHEDKRRFVRRIRDGLGSVAGFLRYNEITDFFRQAFRRRSAEPEPSPFADVAAAHNELFDSAADVYRTQRRRAWWRATMGNLPFMVGGFLVLALLSILVFGPSLTPHNPYTTRGLTIIDGEFLVPPFEPGTTYPLGTDVLGRDIASLILSGAQQTLILAVLAVGARLLIGFVLGAIAGWKSGSWIDRLVMGVAEVLSAFPALVLAMIIVLAMGIRQGMGVFVVALCVVGWGETMLYVRGEVMAIRPRPYIESAVAVGVRTTRMMVAHVLPILLAALISLAALEMGAVLMLLGELGFVGIFIGGGAFAELDVGATLYHYSDVPEWGSLLSGARLYARSYPWLAIYPALAFFIAIVGFNLFGEGIRRMIETVGVGFGKLFNRYTLSLALGGLLIFGWARANTGSIAYYRQQARAFDGQLALAQVGQLTAPEFQGRSLGTEGMGDSADWIAQQFESLGLFNGGENATYFQNRTREFTQINSPAQLGIWDGDPALTYRTDFVEYPGYFSAVGEASGQVRALLTGTLSRGSFGARGRPALERALGKDDLLLVLSEDVASVAEFAPHSGLLVVASDPEDMQRHYTISGRDLIVSNYLTGELTGKHTPALWITEKIANRLLQGTGETVASLRRQQTSLGTDEVTVIDTGVDVSMTVDGTIVDQFPARHVIGYLPGVSGRAGSGDTSFDKDLPGGSAQGRSVDQALDNKLIVVMAQYDSAPIPPDEAHEAANFNASGVAVMLEAIRAMQASEYQPYRSYLFVAYAGEGQDGGEPIRPGDVRKFLQAHVGFTSAFEVEGVILLQGLGDGSGDGLEIAAGGNQRLSSLFDTSAGRMGVKAGPANDAVDISIVFEDRALQTGEGQEAPMVTLSWAGWQETARLPGDTLATISADKLEQAGEALLLGMMVMGRENTY
;
A
#
# COMPACT_ATOMS: atom_id res chain seq x y z
N MET A 1 21.96 0.43 56.50
CA MET A 1 20.51 0.53 56.18
C MET A 1 20.22 1.04 54.76
N GLY A 2 21.05 1.90 54.15
CA GLY A 2 20.78 2.47 52.80
C GLY A 2 20.92 1.51 51.60
N LEU A 3 21.86 0.54 51.63
CA LEU A 3 22.07 -0.40 50.53
C LEU A 3 20.93 -1.43 50.41
N SER A 4 20.51 -2.02 51.54
CA SER A 4 19.43 -3.02 51.58
C SER A 4 18.09 -2.44 51.12
N LEU A 5 17.75 -1.22 51.55
CA LEU A 5 16.52 -0.53 51.11
C LEU A 5 16.53 -0.22 49.61
N PHE A 6 17.68 0.14 49.05
CA PHE A 6 17.81 0.36 47.61
C PHE A 6 17.62 -0.93 46.80
N VAL A 7 18.29 -2.01 47.21
CA VAL A 7 18.15 -3.32 46.55
C VAL A 7 16.69 -3.77 46.60
N LEU A 8 16.02 -3.63 47.74
CA LEU A 8 14.60 -3.97 47.88
C LEU A 8 13.71 -3.16 46.93
N LYS A 9 13.94 -1.84 46.80
CA LYS A 9 13.19 -0.99 45.86
C LYS A 9 13.41 -1.39 44.40
N ARG A 10 14.65 -1.73 44.03
CA ARG A 10 14.97 -2.20 42.67
C ARG A 10 14.36 -3.57 42.38
N LEU A 11 14.37 -4.49 43.34
CA LEU A 11 13.70 -5.79 43.19
C LEU A 11 12.18 -5.65 43.06
N ALA A 12 11.54 -4.78 43.86
CA ALA A 12 10.11 -4.51 43.74
C ALA A 12 9.74 -3.89 42.38
N PHE A 13 10.54 -2.95 41.89
CA PHE A 13 10.37 -2.39 40.55
C PHE A 13 10.63 -3.44 39.46
N GLY A 14 11.64 -4.29 39.63
CA GLY A 14 11.90 -5.41 38.73
C GLY A 14 10.73 -6.39 38.65
N LEU A 15 10.10 -6.73 39.77
CA LEU A 15 8.90 -7.56 39.77
C LEU A 15 7.74 -6.91 39.00
N LEU A 16 7.52 -5.60 39.17
CA LEU A 16 6.52 -4.85 38.39
C LEU A 16 6.83 -4.93 36.89
N VAL A 17 8.11 -4.74 36.51
CA VAL A 17 8.55 -4.85 35.11
C VAL A 17 8.24 -6.25 34.55
N LEU A 18 8.49 -7.33 35.30
CA LEU A 18 8.17 -8.69 34.88
C LEU A 18 6.66 -8.90 34.68
N VAL A 19 5.82 -8.34 35.57
CA VAL A 19 4.36 -8.41 35.42
C VAL A 19 3.92 -7.71 34.13
N VAL A 20 4.46 -6.51 33.86
CA VAL A 20 4.16 -5.78 32.63
C VAL A 20 4.67 -6.52 31.39
N ILE A 21 5.82 -7.20 31.50
CA ILE A 21 6.37 -8.02 30.41
C ILE A 21 5.39 -9.12 30.02
N VAL A 22 4.96 -9.92 31.00
CA VAL A 22 4.01 -11.01 30.81
C VAL A 22 2.69 -10.50 30.23
N PHE A 23 2.18 -9.38 30.77
CA PHE A 23 0.94 -8.76 30.30
C PHE A 23 1.02 -8.33 28.82
N ILE A 24 2.05 -7.58 28.44
CA ILE A 24 2.22 -7.12 27.05
C ILE A 24 2.44 -8.32 26.11
N SER A 25 3.15 -9.36 26.55
CA SER A 25 3.33 -10.55 25.74
C SER A 25 2.00 -11.28 25.46
N PHE A 26 1.17 -11.53 26.47
CA PHE A 26 -0.16 -12.11 26.24
C PHE A 26 -1.04 -11.20 25.38
N LEU A 27 -1.07 -9.89 25.68
CA LEU A 27 -1.85 -8.92 24.91
C LEU A 27 -1.48 -8.96 23.43
N GLY A 28 -0.19 -8.92 23.12
CA GLY A 28 0.28 -8.93 21.74
C GLY A 28 0.03 -10.26 21.03
N LEU A 29 0.17 -11.39 21.72
CA LEU A 29 -0.11 -12.71 21.16
C LEU A 29 -1.60 -12.91 20.87
N ASP A 30 -2.49 -12.48 21.76
CA ASP A 30 -3.94 -12.54 21.55
C ASP A 30 -4.38 -11.65 20.39
N MET A 31 -3.86 -10.42 20.34
CA MET A 31 -4.12 -9.52 19.21
C MET A 31 -3.58 -10.07 17.89
N ALA A 32 -2.43 -10.75 17.90
CA ALA A 32 -1.86 -11.38 16.71
C ALA A 32 -2.74 -12.51 16.15
N ARG A 33 -3.65 -13.06 16.96
CA ARG A 33 -4.68 -14.03 16.54
C ARG A 33 -5.97 -13.38 16.02
N GLY A 34 -6.00 -12.05 15.91
CA GLY A 34 -7.18 -11.31 15.48
C GLY A 34 -8.19 -11.01 16.60
N VAL A 35 -7.80 -11.14 17.87
CA VAL A 35 -8.66 -10.72 18.99
C VAL A 35 -8.65 -9.20 19.12
N ASP A 36 -9.82 -8.58 19.15
CA ASP A 36 -9.96 -7.13 19.33
C ASP A 36 -9.28 -6.64 20.61
N PHE A 37 -8.69 -5.43 20.56
CA PHE A 37 -7.93 -4.85 21.66
C PHE A 37 -8.64 -4.90 23.03
N SER A 38 -9.94 -4.58 23.08
CA SER A 38 -10.69 -4.58 24.35
C SER A 38 -10.78 -5.98 24.97
N ARG A 39 -10.96 -7.02 24.16
CA ARG A 39 -11.06 -8.41 24.61
C ARG A 39 -9.68 -8.97 24.94
N ALA A 40 -8.70 -8.70 24.07
CA ALA A 40 -7.30 -9.07 24.29
C ALA A 40 -6.75 -8.44 25.58
N PHE A 41 -7.13 -7.20 25.92
CA PHE A 41 -6.73 -6.57 27.18
C PHE A 41 -7.24 -7.32 28.41
N SER A 42 -8.52 -7.71 28.42
CA SER A 42 -9.09 -8.51 29.51
C SER A 42 -8.44 -9.89 29.60
N TYR A 43 -8.27 -10.60 28.48
CA TYR A 43 -7.64 -11.92 28.46
C TYR A 43 -6.19 -11.88 28.89
N ALA A 44 -5.43 -10.87 28.47
CA ALA A 44 -4.07 -10.67 28.91
C ALA A 44 -3.97 -10.40 30.42
N ALA A 45 -4.91 -9.63 30.99
CA ALA A 45 -4.95 -9.37 32.43
C ALA A 45 -5.21 -10.67 33.21
N ASP A 46 -6.23 -11.44 32.81
CA ASP A 46 -6.59 -12.71 33.45
C ASP A 46 -5.46 -13.74 33.30
N SER A 47 -4.92 -13.89 32.09
CA SER A 47 -3.80 -14.80 31.79
C SER A 47 -2.55 -14.43 32.59
N THR A 48 -2.28 -13.14 32.79
CA THR A 48 -1.15 -12.69 33.63
C THR A 48 -1.35 -13.10 35.08
N VAL A 49 -2.54 -12.91 35.65
CA VAL A 49 -2.84 -13.31 37.03
C VAL A 49 -2.71 -14.82 37.20
N VAL A 50 -3.29 -15.60 36.29
CA VAL A 50 -3.21 -17.06 36.29
C VAL A 50 -1.77 -17.54 36.14
N TYR A 51 -1.01 -16.96 35.21
CA TYR A 51 0.38 -17.31 34.96
C TYR A 51 1.26 -17.09 36.19
N PHE A 52 1.16 -15.93 36.86
CA PHE A 52 1.90 -15.70 38.12
C PHE A 52 1.39 -16.57 39.27
N GLY A 53 0.08 -16.84 39.33
CA GLY A 53 -0.49 -17.80 40.28
C GLY A 53 0.15 -19.18 40.14
N ASN A 54 0.25 -19.70 38.91
CA ASN A 54 0.87 -20.99 38.61
C ASN A 54 2.39 -20.96 38.86
N LEU A 55 3.07 -19.87 38.51
CA LEU A 55 4.50 -19.66 38.74
C LEU A 55 4.87 -19.80 40.23
N LEU A 56 4.06 -19.25 41.13
CA LEU A 56 4.26 -19.36 42.58
C LEU A 56 4.17 -20.80 43.11
N HIS A 57 3.43 -21.66 42.40
CA HIS A 57 3.34 -23.10 42.71
C HIS A 57 4.39 -23.93 41.96
N GLY A 58 5.33 -23.30 41.24
CA GLY A 58 6.36 -23.97 40.45
C GLY A 58 5.85 -24.60 39.15
N ASN A 59 4.64 -24.24 38.70
CA ASN A 59 4.05 -24.74 37.47
C ASN A 59 4.08 -23.67 36.37
N LEU A 60 4.86 -23.91 35.31
CA LEU A 60 4.96 -23.02 34.14
C LEU A 60 4.09 -23.51 32.96
N GLY A 61 3.30 -24.57 33.17
CA GLY A 61 2.55 -25.24 32.13
C GLY A 61 3.38 -26.18 31.26
N TYR A 62 2.76 -26.64 30.17
CA TYR A 62 3.32 -27.59 29.22
C TYR A 62 3.42 -26.97 27.83
N THR A 63 4.42 -27.39 27.07
CA THR A 63 4.67 -26.93 25.70
C THR A 63 4.87 -28.13 24.77
N SER A 64 4.34 -28.01 23.56
CA SER A 64 4.62 -28.96 22.46
C SER A 64 5.67 -28.40 21.49
N ALA A 65 5.90 -27.08 21.48
CA ALA A 65 6.90 -26.44 20.62
C ALA A 65 8.36 -26.80 21.01
N GLY A 66 8.61 -27.00 22.31
CA GLY A 66 9.90 -27.42 22.86
C GLY A 66 10.26 -28.89 22.60
N SER A 67 9.29 -29.73 22.22
CA SER A 67 9.47 -31.17 22.04
C SER A 67 9.86 -31.52 20.60
N ILE A 68 10.86 -32.41 20.44
CA ILE A 68 11.20 -33.00 19.14
C ILE A 68 10.12 -34.00 18.70
N THR A 69 9.47 -34.68 19.65
CA THR A 69 8.44 -35.70 19.41
C THR A 69 7.02 -35.13 19.39
N LEU A 70 6.86 -33.80 19.44
CA LEU A 70 5.57 -33.08 19.56
C LEU A 70 4.75 -33.44 20.81
N ARG A 71 5.30 -34.25 21.72
CA ARG A 71 4.65 -34.57 23.00
C ARG A 71 4.73 -33.38 23.97
N PRO A 72 3.68 -33.11 24.76
CA PRO A 72 3.72 -32.05 25.77
C PRO A 72 4.83 -32.33 26.79
N ILE A 73 5.75 -31.38 26.96
CA ILE A 73 6.79 -31.40 27.99
C ILE A 73 6.66 -30.18 28.90
N PRO A 74 7.06 -30.25 30.18
CA PRO A 74 6.98 -29.11 31.08
C PRO A 74 7.83 -27.93 30.58
N VAL A 75 7.32 -26.71 30.59
CA VAL A 75 8.05 -25.51 30.16
C VAL A 75 9.34 -25.33 30.98
N SER A 76 9.31 -25.64 32.28
CA SER A 76 10.48 -25.61 33.16
C SER A 76 11.64 -26.48 32.69
N SER A 77 11.35 -27.65 32.10
CA SER A 77 12.36 -28.57 31.56
C SER A 77 13.05 -28.00 30.33
N VAL A 78 12.29 -27.33 29.47
CA VAL A 78 12.81 -26.63 28.28
C VAL A 78 13.70 -25.48 28.73
N LEU A 79 13.24 -24.65 29.66
CA LEU A 79 14.02 -23.53 30.20
C LEU A 79 15.33 -23.99 30.84
N ALA A 80 15.30 -25.07 31.64
CA ALA A 80 16.50 -25.61 32.27
C ALA A 80 17.59 -26.03 31.26
N ASP A 81 17.20 -26.42 30.05
CA ASP A 81 18.14 -26.78 28.98
C ASP A 81 18.62 -25.56 28.17
N VAL A 82 17.71 -24.65 27.78
CA VAL A 82 18.04 -23.56 26.85
C VAL A 82 18.65 -22.33 27.52
N VAL A 83 18.27 -22.01 28.76
CA VAL A 83 18.71 -20.82 29.49
C VAL A 83 20.23 -20.82 29.73
N PRO A 84 20.84 -21.91 30.26
CA PRO A 84 22.29 -21.93 30.51
C PRO A 84 23.12 -21.78 29.23
N LYS A 85 22.67 -22.36 28.11
CA LYS A 85 23.35 -22.30 26.82
C LYS A 85 23.45 -20.86 26.30
N SER A 86 22.37 -20.10 26.39
CA SER A 86 22.34 -18.69 26.01
C SER A 86 23.15 -17.81 26.96
N ILE A 87 23.05 -18.03 28.27
CA ILE A 87 23.83 -17.25 29.26
C ILE A 87 25.33 -17.47 29.05
N ALA A 88 25.76 -18.70 28.80
CA ALA A 88 27.16 -19.00 28.51
C ALA A 88 27.64 -18.26 27.25
N LEU A 89 26.86 -18.33 26.17
CA LEU A 89 27.18 -17.62 24.93
C LEU A 89 27.29 -16.10 25.14
N LEU A 90 26.31 -15.49 25.82
CA LEU A 90 26.34 -14.06 26.18
C LEU A 90 27.56 -13.70 27.02
N THR A 91 27.88 -14.51 28.03
CA THR A 91 28.98 -14.26 28.96
C THR A 91 30.33 -14.32 28.25
N VAL A 92 30.56 -15.35 27.43
CA VAL A 92 31.79 -15.49 26.64
C VAL A 92 31.94 -14.31 25.67
N SER A 93 30.86 -13.94 24.99
CA SER A 93 30.85 -12.81 24.05
C SER A 93 31.18 -11.48 24.72
N LEU A 94 30.54 -11.19 25.86
CA LEU A 94 30.78 -9.94 26.60
C LEU A 94 32.15 -9.89 27.27
N LEU A 95 32.65 -11.02 27.77
CA LEU A 95 34.00 -11.09 28.33
C LEU A 95 35.04 -10.83 27.24
N PHE A 96 34.90 -11.51 26.09
CA PHE A 96 35.75 -11.26 24.93
C PHE A 96 35.66 -9.79 24.49
N ALA A 97 34.46 -9.25 24.38
CA ALA A 97 34.24 -7.86 23.99
C ALA A 97 34.85 -6.85 24.96
N THR A 98 34.74 -7.11 26.26
CA THR A 98 35.29 -6.24 27.31
C THR A 98 36.81 -6.24 27.24
N VAL A 99 37.43 -7.41 27.17
CA VAL A 99 38.90 -7.54 27.12
C VAL A 99 39.46 -6.88 25.87
N ILE A 100 38.94 -7.24 24.70
CA ILE A 100 39.44 -6.72 23.43
C ILE A 100 39.07 -5.25 23.27
N GLY A 101 37.86 -4.85 23.65
CA GLY A 101 37.39 -3.47 23.55
C GLY A 101 38.24 -2.52 24.40
N ILE A 102 38.44 -2.84 25.69
CA ILE A 102 39.28 -2.02 26.57
C ILE A 102 40.72 -1.98 26.05
N LEU A 103 41.27 -3.10 25.57
CA LEU A 103 42.61 -3.16 25.01
C LEU A 103 42.76 -2.23 23.79
N LEU A 104 41.86 -2.33 22.82
CA LEU A 104 41.89 -1.50 21.60
C LEU A 104 41.70 -0.01 21.94
N GLY A 105 40.75 0.32 22.82
CA GLY A 105 40.51 1.69 23.26
C GLY A 105 41.68 2.29 24.05
N TYR A 106 42.34 1.50 24.89
CA TYR A 106 43.54 1.89 25.61
C TYR A 106 44.71 2.17 24.65
N LEU A 107 44.97 1.28 23.69
CA LEU A 107 46.01 1.45 22.69
C LEU A 107 45.79 2.71 21.83
N ALA A 108 44.54 2.96 21.42
CA ALA A 108 44.17 4.17 20.70
C ALA A 108 44.30 5.43 21.56
N GLY A 109 43.87 5.38 22.84
CA GLY A 109 43.89 6.52 23.76
C GLY A 109 45.32 7.01 24.05
N LYS A 110 46.28 6.09 24.13
CA LYS A 110 47.70 6.42 24.28
C LYS A 110 48.26 7.23 23.10
N ARG A 111 47.68 7.09 21.90
CA ARG A 111 48.11 7.76 20.66
C ARG A 111 47.09 8.81 20.18
N ARG A 112 46.41 9.51 21.10
CA ARG A 112 45.28 10.42 20.79
C ARG A 112 45.57 11.55 19.79
N ASN A 113 46.82 11.97 19.61
CA ASN A 113 47.21 13.07 18.72
C ASN A 113 47.71 12.60 17.34
N SER A 114 47.52 11.33 16.98
CA SER A 114 48.02 10.74 15.73
C SER A 114 46.86 10.38 14.79
N ASN A 115 47.15 10.26 13.48
CA ASN A 115 46.21 9.76 12.46
C ASN A 115 45.61 8.38 12.80
N VAL A 116 46.27 7.61 13.67
CA VAL A 116 45.77 6.33 14.22
C VAL A 116 44.44 6.52 14.95
N SER A 117 44.21 7.67 15.59
CA SER A 117 42.94 7.99 16.25
C SER A 117 41.78 8.09 15.26
N LEU A 118 42.01 8.67 14.08
CA LEU A 118 40.98 8.82 13.05
C LEU A 118 40.61 7.46 12.45
N VAL A 119 41.62 6.65 12.10
CA VAL A 119 41.41 5.27 11.61
C VAL A 119 40.65 4.45 12.64
N PHE A 120 41.02 4.54 13.92
CA PHE A 120 40.33 3.84 15.00
C PHE A 120 38.84 4.22 15.08
N ILE A 121 38.52 5.52 14.97
CA ILE A 121 37.12 5.95 15.03
C ILE A 121 36.35 5.44 13.81
N LEU A 122 36.90 5.54 12.60
CA LEU A 122 36.26 5.01 11.39
C LEU A 122 36.00 3.51 11.49
N VAL A 123 37.02 2.74 11.90
CA VAL A 123 36.89 1.28 12.10
C VAL A 123 35.86 0.97 13.19
N SER A 124 35.80 1.76 14.27
CA SER A 124 34.80 1.57 15.31
C SER A 124 33.37 1.83 14.81
N ILE A 125 33.17 2.86 13.98
CA ILE A 125 31.86 3.19 13.41
C ILE A 125 31.44 2.09 12.44
N ILE A 126 32.35 1.65 11.57
CA ILE A 126 32.13 0.52 10.67
C ILE A 126 31.74 -0.72 11.48
N GLY A 127 32.49 -1.07 12.53
CA GLY A 127 32.23 -2.23 13.38
C GLY A 127 30.88 -2.18 14.10
N VAL A 128 30.46 -1.01 14.59
CA VAL A 128 29.12 -0.82 15.20
C VAL A 128 28.01 -0.94 14.16
N SER A 129 28.30 -0.67 12.90
CA SER A 129 27.32 -0.62 11.82
C SER A 129 27.07 -1.97 11.14
N ILE A 130 27.85 -3.02 11.44
CA ILE A 130 27.66 -4.36 10.87
C ILE A 130 26.46 -5.04 11.57
N PRO A 131 25.37 -5.37 10.84
CA PRO A 131 24.28 -6.14 11.42
C PRO A 131 24.75 -7.52 11.87
N SER A 132 24.17 -8.03 12.96
CA SER A 132 24.56 -9.31 13.56
C SER A 132 24.40 -10.49 12.58
N PHE A 133 23.28 -10.56 11.86
CA PHE A 133 23.05 -11.57 10.82
C PHE A 133 24.04 -11.47 9.66
N PHE A 134 24.44 -10.25 9.27
CA PHE A 134 25.38 -10.05 8.17
C PHE A 134 26.80 -10.48 8.57
N ALA A 135 27.24 -10.13 9.77
CA ALA A 135 28.49 -10.65 10.32
C ALA A 135 28.49 -12.19 10.39
N ALA A 136 27.37 -12.78 10.82
CA ALA A 136 27.22 -14.23 10.87
C ALA A 136 27.31 -14.87 9.47
N LEU A 137 26.66 -14.26 8.48
CA LEU A 137 26.71 -14.67 7.07
C LEU A 137 28.14 -14.64 6.53
N LEU A 138 28.85 -13.52 6.69
CA LEU A 138 30.23 -13.38 6.21
C LEU A 138 31.16 -14.41 6.85
N LEU A 139 31.03 -14.66 8.16
CA LEU A 139 31.86 -15.66 8.83
C LEU A 139 31.54 -17.09 8.38
N GLN A 140 30.27 -17.46 8.21
CA GLN A 140 29.91 -18.77 7.67
C GLN A 140 30.44 -18.94 6.24
N LEU A 141 30.24 -17.95 5.37
CA LEU A 141 30.74 -18.00 3.99
C LEU A 141 32.26 -18.05 3.93
N LEU A 142 32.96 -17.35 4.83
CA LEU A 142 34.42 -17.45 4.94
C LEU A 142 34.85 -18.88 5.29
N MET A 143 34.19 -19.54 6.24
CA MET A 143 34.48 -20.92 6.59
C MET A 143 34.14 -21.90 5.46
N VAL A 144 33.02 -21.69 4.75
CA VAL A 144 32.65 -22.49 3.57
C VAL A 144 33.66 -22.32 2.45
N ARG A 145 34.08 -21.08 2.18
CA ARG A 145 35.10 -20.78 1.16
C ARG A 145 36.44 -21.41 1.54
N TRP A 146 36.84 -21.33 2.81
CA TRP A 146 38.03 -22.01 3.31
C TRP A 146 37.96 -23.52 3.07
N ALA A 147 36.85 -24.16 3.43
CA ALA A 147 36.68 -25.60 3.21
C ALA A 147 36.80 -25.96 1.71
N LYS A 148 36.17 -25.16 0.83
CA LYS A 148 36.26 -25.33 -0.62
C LYS A 148 37.68 -25.13 -1.16
N THR A 149 38.43 -24.11 -0.70
CA THR A 149 39.77 -23.80 -1.22
C THR A 149 40.84 -24.74 -0.70
N THR A 150 40.70 -25.24 0.52
CA THR A 150 41.75 -26.05 1.18
C THR A 150 41.47 -27.54 1.09
N GLY A 151 40.26 -27.95 0.68
CA GLY A 151 39.83 -29.35 0.62
C GLY A 151 39.70 -30.03 2.00
N SER A 152 39.87 -29.28 3.09
CA SER A 152 39.82 -29.76 4.47
C SER A 152 38.59 -29.23 5.20
N LEU A 153 38.23 -29.88 6.31
CA LEU A 153 37.17 -29.40 7.19
C LEU A 153 37.49 -27.98 7.67
N PRO A 154 36.47 -27.10 7.79
CA PRO A 154 36.69 -25.75 8.25
C PRO A 154 37.28 -25.74 9.68
N PRO A 155 38.18 -24.80 10.00
CA PRO A 155 38.86 -24.77 11.30
C PRO A 155 37.89 -24.53 12.47
N LEU A 156 36.77 -23.85 12.19
CA LEU A 156 35.69 -23.59 13.12
C LEU A 156 34.38 -24.16 12.54
N PRO A 157 33.53 -24.80 13.38
CA PRO A 157 32.23 -25.30 12.95
C PRO A 157 31.32 -24.16 12.48
N ILE A 158 30.65 -24.36 11.34
CA ILE A 158 29.76 -23.34 10.74
C ILE A 158 28.41 -23.19 11.46
N GLY A 159 28.06 -24.12 12.34
CA GLY A 159 26.83 -24.11 13.14
C GLY A 159 26.67 -25.38 13.96
N GLY A 160 25.59 -25.47 14.72
CA GLY A 160 25.31 -26.56 15.67
C GLY A 160 25.62 -26.19 17.12
N PHE A 161 25.57 -27.19 17.99
CA PHE A 161 25.81 -27.03 19.43
C PHE A 161 27.05 -27.82 19.87
N GLY A 162 27.86 -27.18 20.70
CA GLY A 162 28.99 -27.80 21.39
C GLY A 162 29.62 -26.83 22.39
N TRP A 163 30.10 -27.36 23.53
CA TRP A 163 30.82 -26.58 24.55
C TRP A 163 32.31 -26.34 24.20
N ASP A 164 32.64 -26.45 22.92
CA ASP A 164 33.99 -26.49 22.37
C ASP A 164 34.18 -25.37 21.31
N LYS A 165 34.71 -25.68 20.13
CA LYS A 165 34.89 -24.70 19.04
C LYS A 165 33.56 -24.13 18.51
N HIS A 166 32.43 -24.79 18.73
CA HIS A 166 31.11 -24.34 18.25
C HIS A 166 30.66 -23.00 18.85
N ILE A 167 31.16 -22.62 20.03
CA ILE A 167 30.80 -21.35 20.67
C ILE A 167 31.51 -20.13 20.04
N ILE A 168 32.62 -20.35 19.32
CA ILE A 168 33.54 -19.28 18.90
C ILE A 168 32.88 -18.36 17.86
N LEU A 169 32.32 -18.89 16.76
CA LEU A 169 31.71 -18.06 15.72
C LEU A 169 30.49 -17.28 16.23
N PRO A 170 29.51 -17.91 16.93
CA PRO A 170 28.40 -17.18 17.53
C PRO A 170 28.88 -16.09 18.49
N ALA A 171 29.91 -16.38 19.31
CA ALA A 171 30.42 -15.41 20.28
C ALA A 171 31.12 -14.22 19.62
N LEU A 172 31.87 -14.44 18.53
CA LEU A 172 32.52 -13.38 17.77
C LEU A 172 31.50 -12.43 17.13
N VAL A 173 30.43 -12.97 16.54
CA VAL A 173 29.34 -12.16 15.98
C VAL A 173 28.67 -11.34 17.06
N LEU A 174 28.30 -11.98 18.17
CA LEU A 174 27.60 -11.32 19.27
C LEU A 174 28.48 -10.27 19.98
N ALA A 175 29.80 -10.46 19.97
CA ALA A 175 30.78 -9.54 20.54
C ALA A 175 31.17 -8.37 19.61
N ALA A 176 30.95 -8.45 18.29
CA ALA A 176 31.46 -7.47 17.33
C ALA A 176 31.06 -6.01 17.67
N ARG A 177 29.77 -5.77 17.91
CA ARG A 177 29.25 -4.44 18.28
C ARG A 177 29.71 -4.01 19.68
N PRO A 178 29.58 -4.84 20.74
CA PRO A 178 30.16 -4.56 22.06
C PRO A 178 31.65 -4.20 22.04
N VAL A 179 32.49 -4.92 21.28
CA VAL A 179 33.93 -4.61 21.12
C VAL A 179 34.10 -3.17 20.65
N ALA A 180 33.41 -2.79 19.58
CA ALA A 180 33.54 -1.47 18.98
C ALA A 180 33.01 -0.36 19.90
N GLN A 181 31.89 -0.59 20.60
CA GLN A 181 31.32 0.37 21.56
C GLN A 181 32.24 0.56 22.78
N ILE A 182 32.68 -0.52 23.42
CA ILE A 182 33.56 -0.48 24.59
C ILE A 182 34.91 0.15 24.22
N ALA A 183 35.48 -0.21 23.07
CA ALA A 183 36.72 0.39 22.58
C ALA A 183 36.57 1.89 22.37
N ARG A 184 35.49 2.32 21.71
CA ARG A 184 35.20 3.73 21.44
C ARG A 184 35.02 4.53 22.74
N VAL A 185 34.21 4.05 23.68
CA VAL A 185 34.00 4.76 24.95
C VAL A 185 35.27 4.79 25.78
N THR A 186 36.05 3.70 25.81
CA THR A 186 37.36 3.66 26.48
C THR A 186 38.29 4.71 25.88
N PHE A 187 38.38 4.78 24.54
CA PHE A 187 39.19 5.78 23.84
C PHE A 187 38.77 7.22 24.18
N VAL A 188 37.48 7.54 24.05
CA VAL A 188 36.94 8.89 24.33
C VAL A 188 37.17 9.27 25.79
N THR A 189 36.85 8.36 26.72
CA THR A 189 36.98 8.60 28.16
C THR A 189 38.43 8.82 28.56
N LEU A 190 39.36 7.96 28.12
CA LEU A 190 40.79 8.14 28.39
C LEU A 190 41.33 9.42 27.74
N GLY A 191 40.89 9.73 26.52
CA GLY A 191 41.23 10.96 25.82
C GLY A 191 40.91 12.21 26.63
N THR A 192 39.71 12.26 27.23
CA THR A 192 39.25 13.36 28.10
C THR A 192 40.00 13.38 29.43
N LEU A 193 40.07 12.24 30.15
CA LEU A 193 40.69 12.17 31.47
C LEU A 193 42.18 12.56 31.45
N LEU A 194 42.91 12.18 30.40
CA LEU A 194 44.31 12.57 30.21
C LEU A 194 44.50 14.08 29.99
N GLY A 195 43.45 14.82 29.65
CA GLY A 195 43.46 16.28 29.49
C GLY A 195 43.04 17.06 30.74
N MET A 196 42.54 16.38 31.78
CA MET A 196 41.99 17.03 32.96
C MET A 196 43.07 17.62 33.87
N ASP A 197 42.77 18.73 34.52
CA ASP A 197 43.74 19.48 35.33
C ASP A 197 44.26 18.67 36.53
N TYR A 198 43.44 17.83 37.15
CA TYR A 198 43.91 16.97 38.25
C TYR A 198 45.00 15.97 37.81
N VAL A 199 45.00 15.52 36.53
CA VAL A 199 46.06 14.67 35.99
C VAL A 199 47.33 15.47 35.74
N ARG A 200 47.20 16.71 35.22
CA ARG A 200 48.33 17.64 35.06
C ARG A 200 48.96 17.98 36.41
N THR A 201 48.16 18.20 37.45
CA THR A 201 48.65 18.43 38.82
C THR A 201 49.36 17.19 39.37
N ALA A 202 48.84 15.99 39.13
CA ALA A 202 49.49 14.74 39.55
C ALA A 202 50.86 14.55 38.87
N GLN A 203 50.97 14.92 37.58
CA GLN A 203 52.24 14.95 36.85
C GLN A 203 53.20 16.01 37.40
N GLY A 204 52.70 17.22 37.69
CA GLY A 204 53.49 18.31 38.29
C GLY A 204 54.02 17.97 39.69
N LYS A 205 53.34 17.08 40.42
CA LYS A 205 53.80 16.54 41.71
C LYS A 205 54.89 15.46 41.60
N GLY A 206 55.26 15.04 40.38
CA GLY A 206 56.30 14.01 40.16
C GLY A 206 55.84 12.57 40.43
N LEU A 207 54.53 12.29 40.46
CA LEU A 207 54.02 10.93 40.65
C LEU A 207 54.45 10.01 39.50
N LEU A 208 54.78 8.76 39.81
CA LEU A 208 55.16 7.78 38.80
C LEU A 208 53.99 7.52 37.82
N PRO A 209 54.23 7.35 36.51
CA PRO A 209 53.16 7.10 35.54
C PRO A 209 52.23 5.95 35.94
N ARG A 210 52.77 4.87 36.54
CA ARG A 210 51.97 3.75 37.04
C ARG A 210 50.99 4.15 38.15
N GLN A 211 51.38 5.06 39.04
CA GLN A 211 50.53 5.57 40.12
C GLN A 211 49.41 6.45 39.56
N ILE A 212 49.74 7.30 38.57
CA ILE A 212 48.75 8.15 37.90
C ILE A 212 47.71 7.28 37.16
N TRP A 213 48.15 6.28 36.41
CA TRP A 213 47.27 5.38 35.67
C TRP A 213 46.35 4.56 36.58
N ARG A 214 46.89 3.89 37.61
CA ARG A 214 46.06 3.07 38.52
C ARG A 214 45.17 3.91 39.43
N GLY A 215 45.69 5.01 39.97
CA GLY A 215 45.01 5.81 41.01
C GLY A 215 44.05 6.87 40.48
N HIS A 216 44.37 7.53 39.36
CA HIS A 216 43.64 8.71 38.88
C HIS A 216 42.94 8.51 37.53
N ILE A 217 43.46 7.66 36.65
CA ILE A 217 42.88 7.44 35.31
C ILE A 217 41.90 6.26 35.34
N TRP A 218 42.35 5.05 35.63
CA TRP A 218 41.51 3.84 35.54
C TRP A 218 40.30 3.86 36.48
N ARG A 219 40.46 4.38 37.70
CA ARG A 219 39.34 4.48 38.67
C ARG A 219 38.20 5.36 38.16
N ASN A 220 38.54 6.44 37.44
CA ASN A 220 37.57 7.37 36.87
C ASN A 220 37.06 6.89 35.49
N ALA A 221 37.88 6.18 34.73
CA ALA A 221 37.49 5.60 33.44
C ALA A 221 36.54 4.41 33.59
N LEU A 222 36.60 3.69 34.71
CA LEU A 222 35.82 2.47 34.93
C LEU A 222 34.31 2.73 34.96
N ILE A 223 33.86 3.91 35.39
CA ILE A 223 32.42 4.23 35.48
C ILE A 223 31.77 4.29 34.08
N PRO A 224 32.27 5.10 33.11
CA PRO A 224 31.75 5.08 31.74
C PRO A 224 31.92 3.73 31.04
N ILE A 225 33.02 3.02 31.30
CA ILE A 225 33.30 1.71 30.69
C ILE A 225 32.29 0.66 31.17
N LEU A 226 32.03 0.57 32.49
CA LEU A 226 31.01 -0.35 33.02
C LEU A 226 29.61 -0.01 32.55
N THR A 227 29.29 1.28 32.43
CA THR A 227 28.02 1.73 31.84
C THR A 227 27.89 1.25 30.40
N THR A 228 28.97 1.34 29.64
CA THR A 228 28.99 0.85 28.25
C THR A 228 28.87 -0.66 28.17
N ILE A 229 29.46 -1.42 29.10
CA ILE A 229 29.29 -2.89 29.18
C ILE A 229 27.83 -3.24 29.43
N GLY A 230 27.14 -2.52 30.32
CA GLY A 230 25.71 -2.68 30.57
C GLY A 230 24.84 -2.39 29.35
N ILE A 231 25.10 -1.27 28.68
CA ILE A 231 24.43 -0.93 27.41
C ILE A 231 24.71 -1.99 26.33
N SER A 232 25.95 -2.49 26.25
CA SER A 232 26.35 -3.52 25.29
C SER A 232 25.62 -4.85 25.52
N LEU A 233 25.43 -5.26 26.78
CA LEU A 233 24.63 -6.44 27.10
C LEU A 233 23.20 -6.32 26.57
N ARG A 234 22.56 -5.17 26.74
CA ARG A 234 21.19 -4.94 26.24
C ARG A 234 21.12 -5.15 24.72
N PHE A 235 22.10 -4.62 23.98
CA PHE A 235 22.19 -4.86 22.54
C PHE A 235 22.45 -6.33 22.21
N SER A 236 23.34 -7.00 22.94
CA SER A 236 23.58 -8.45 22.76
C SER A 236 22.35 -9.29 23.07
N LEU A 237 21.56 -8.97 24.09
CA LEU A 237 20.29 -9.65 24.37
C LEU A 237 19.27 -9.46 23.24
N SER A 238 19.27 -8.29 22.59
CA SER A 238 18.40 -8.01 21.45
C SER A 238 18.77 -8.80 20.21
N SER A 239 20.07 -8.96 19.90
CA SER A 239 20.54 -9.70 18.73
C SER A 239 20.72 -11.20 18.96
N LEU A 240 20.64 -11.65 20.22
CA LEU A 240 20.80 -13.06 20.60
C LEU A 240 19.89 -14.01 19.80
N PRO A 241 18.57 -13.76 19.64
CA PRO A 241 17.71 -14.67 18.88
C PRO A 241 18.17 -14.87 17.44
N VAL A 242 18.64 -13.80 16.80
CA VAL A 242 19.15 -13.81 15.42
C VAL A 242 20.43 -14.63 15.33
N VAL A 243 21.38 -14.41 16.23
CA VAL A 243 22.67 -15.13 16.25
C VAL A 243 22.45 -16.63 16.52
N GLU A 244 21.61 -16.97 17.50
CA GLU A 244 21.31 -18.35 17.83
C GLU A 244 20.58 -19.06 16.69
N TYR A 245 19.62 -18.38 16.06
CA TYR A 245 18.96 -18.89 14.87
C TYR A 245 19.98 -19.10 13.74
N PHE A 246 20.84 -18.13 13.42
CA PHE A 246 21.79 -18.23 12.31
C PHE A 246 22.73 -19.44 12.42
N PHE A 247 23.29 -19.66 13.61
CA PHE A 247 24.23 -20.77 13.85
C PHE A 247 23.53 -22.07 14.26
N GLY A 248 22.21 -22.07 14.46
CA GLY A 248 21.51 -23.25 14.98
C GLY A 248 21.93 -23.61 16.41
N TRP A 249 22.23 -22.59 17.23
CA TRP A 249 22.53 -22.75 18.64
C TRP A 249 21.20 -22.92 19.41
N PRO A 250 20.94 -24.05 20.09
CA PRO A 250 19.67 -24.36 20.73
C PRO A 250 19.52 -23.61 22.07
N GLY A 251 19.49 -22.28 22.00
CA GLY A 251 19.31 -21.39 23.13
C GLY A 251 17.89 -20.82 23.26
N MET A 252 17.71 -19.92 24.22
CA MET A 252 16.45 -19.24 24.52
C MET A 252 15.93 -18.42 23.34
N GLY A 253 16.81 -17.69 22.66
CA GLY A 253 16.43 -16.81 21.55
C GLY A 253 15.97 -17.62 20.34
N PHE A 254 16.69 -18.67 19.96
CA PHE A 254 16.24 -19.60 18.93
C PHE A 254 14.89 -20.25 19.29
N THR A 255 14.74 -20.69 20.53
CA THR A 255 13.51 -21.33 21.01
C THR A 255 12.34 -20.36 21.05
N LEU A 256 12.59 -19.08 21.33
CA LEU A 256 11.57 -18.02 21.33
C LEU A 256 11.03 -17.74 19.92
N LEU A 257 11.92 -17.67 18.92
CA LEU A 257 11.47 -17.52 17.54
C LEU A 257 10.63 -18.72 17.10
N LYS A 258 11.05 -19.94 17.50
CA LYS A 258 10.31 -21.17 17.23
C LYS A 258 8.95 -21.22 17.94
N SER A 259 8.84 -20.77 19.19
CA SER A 259 7.57 -20.77 19.94
C SER A 259 6.57 -19.78 19.38
N ILE A 260 7.03 -18.59 18.95
CA ILE A 260 6.17 -17.59 18.30
C ILE A 260 5.66 -18.09 16.96
N SER A 261 6.53 -18.68 16.13
CA SER A 261 6.12 -19.30 14.86
C SER A 261 5.11 -20.44 15.06
N LYS A 262 5.23 -21.22 16.14
CA LYS A 262 4.29 -22.29 16.51
C LYS A 262 3.09 -21.82 17.35
N GLN A 263 2.95 -20.51 17.59
CA GLN A 263 1.88 -19.92 18.40
C GLN A 263 1.75 -20.52 19.82
N ASP A 264 2.88 -20.87 20.45
CA ASP A 264 2.94 -21.41 21.81
C ASP A 264 3.16 -20.28 22.82
N ASP A 265 2.09 -19.83 23.47
CA ASP A 265 2.11 -18.64 24.32
C ASP A 265 2.91 -18.84 25.59
N LEU A 266 2.68 -19.95 26.30
CA LEU A 266 3.28 -20.19 27.60
C LEU A 266 4.80 -20.23 27.50
N LEU A 267 5.33 -20.94 26.50
CA LEU A 267 6.77 -20.97 26.26
C LEU A 267 7.30 -19.59 25.82
N THR A 268 6.58 -18.89 24.95
CA THR A 268 6.95 -17.55 24.49
C THR A 268 7.05 -16.56 25.66
N VAL A 269 5.98 -16.44 26.45
CA VAL A 269 5.91 -15.57 27.63
C VAL A 269 7.00 -15.93 28.63
N ALA A 270 7.23 -17.23 28.89
CA ALA A 270 8.27 -17.68 29.80
C ALA A 270 9.67 -17.26 29.34
N LEU A 271 9.98 -17.40 28.04
CA LEU A 271 11.27 -17.01 27.47
C LEU A 271 11.47 -15.48 27.50
N VAL A 272 10.45 -14.70 27.12
CA VAL A 272 10.53 -13.22 27.20
C VAL A 272 10.68 -12.76 28.66
N MET A 273 9.97 -13.39 29.59
CA MET A 273 10.09 -13.12 31.03
C MET A 273 11.51 -13.42 31.53
N VAL A 274 12.12 -14.54 31.13
CA VAL A 274 13.51 -14.87 31.52
C VAL A 274 14.50 -13.87 30.92
N MET A 275 14.33 -13.44 29.67
CA MET A 275 15.17 -12.39 29.07
C MET A 275 15.05 -11.07 29.84
N GLY A 276 13.83 -10.68 30.23
CA GLY A 276 13.59 -9.52 31.08
C GLY A 276 14.19 -9.66 32.48
N LEU A 277 14.12 -10.85 33.08
CA LEU A 277 14.74 -11.15 34.37
C LEU A 277 16.26 -11.00 34.31
N ILE A 278 16.91 -11.52 33.26
CA ILE A 278 18.35 -11.37 33.04
C ILE A 278 18.71 -9.88 32.96
N PHE A 279 17.93 -9.08 32.22
CA PHE A 279 18.14 -7.65 32.13
C PHE A 279 18.04 -6.96 33.51
N ILE A 280 17.01 -7.27 34.30
CA ILE A 280 16.82 -6.72 35.64
C ILE A 280 17.99 -7.10 36.56
N VAL A 281 18.39 -8.37 36.56
CA VAL A 281 19.50 -8.88 37.38
C VAL A 281 20.80 -8.18 37.03
N VAL A 282 21.08 -7.98 35.74
CA VAL A 282 22.33 -7.30 35.34
C VAL A 282 22.29 -5.81 35.66
N ASN A 283 21.17 -5.13 35.44
CA ASN A 283 21.05 -3.72 35.85
C ASN A 283 21.24 -3.55 37.36
N LEU A 284 20.69 -4.48 38.16
CA LEU A 284 20.93 -4.49 39.59
C LEU A 284 22.42 -4.69 39.91
N ALA A 285 23.11 -5.60 39.21
CA ALA A 285 24.54 -5.83 39.37
C ALA A 285 25.38 -4.58 39.00
N LEU A 286 25.01 -3.86 37.94
CA LEU A 286 25.66 -2.60 37.54
C LEU A 286 25.43 -1.49 38.57
N ASP A 287 24.20 -1.30 39.02
CA ASP A 287 23.86 -0.32 40.04
C ASP A 287 24.63 -0.53 41.35
N ILE A 288 24.80 -1.81 41.73
CA ILE A 288 25.62 -2.20 42.87
C ILE A 288 27.11 -1.92 42.60
N SER A 289 27.60 -2.26 41.41
CA SER A 289 29.01 -2.04 41.00
C SER A 289 29.39 -0.56 41.03
N TYR A 290 28.53 0.35 40.55
CA TYR A 290 28.78 1.79 40.59
C TYR A 290 29.00 2.31 42.02
N ARG A 291 28.25 1.79 42.99
CA ARG A 291 28.37 2.18 44.42
C ARG A 291 29.63 1.65 45.09
N PHE A 292 30.26 0.62 44.52
CA PHE A 292 31.55 0.14 45.00
C PHE A 292 32.71 0.97 44.45
N ILE A 293 32.56 1.54 43.26
CA ILE A 293 33.62 2.28 42.57
C ILE A 293 33.65 3.74 43.02
N ASP A 294 32.49 4.38 43.15
CA ASP A 294 32.36 5.78 43.58
C ASP A 294 31.64 5.89 44.95
N PRO A 295 32.37 6.27 46.02
CA PRO A 295 31.79 6.50 47.34
C PRO A 295 30.80 7.67 47.39
N GLN A 296 30.93 8.69 46.52
CA GLN A 296 30.08 9.89 46.58
C GLN A 296 28.61 9.58 46.25
N LEU A 297 28.37 8.53 45.46
CA LEU A 297 27.03 8.01 45.17
C LEU A 297 26.37 7.34 46.39
N ARG A 298 27.12 6.99 47.45
CA ARG A 298 26.58 6.40 48.69
C ARG A 298 25.88 7.43 49.58
N ASP A 299 26.31 8.69 49.56
CA ASP A 299 25.89 9.72 50.51
C ASP A 299 24.64 10.51 50.08
N SER A 300 24.30 10.49 48.79
CA SER A 300 23.14 11.22 48.22
C SER A 300 21.76 10.72 48.68
N ILE A 301 21.68 9.60 49.40
CA ILE A 301 20.42 8.98 49.86
C ILE A 301 19.97 9.49 51.24
N SER A 302 20.83 10.16 52.02
CA SER A 302 20.45 10.65 53.36
C SER A 302 19.41 11.79 53.32
N ASN A 303 19.35 12.58 52.24
CA ASN A 303 18.48 13.77 52.17
C ASN A 303 17.10 13.54 51.53
N ILE A 304 16.85 12.40 50.87
CA ILE A 304 15.60 12.18 50.10
C ILE A 304 14.60 11.25 50.85
N ALA A 305 15.04 10.54 51.89
CA ALA A 305 14.25 9.48 52.50
C ALA A 305 13.15 9.94 53.50
N HIS A 306 13.16 11.18 53.99
CA HIS A 306 12.24 11.61 55.06
C HIS A 306 10.97 12.35 54.61
N GLU A 307 10.87 12.80 53.35
CA GLU A 307 9.80 13.74 52.95
C GLU A 307 8.73 13.21 51.97
N ASP A 308 8.93 12.03 51.37
CA ASP A 308 8.18 11.65 50.15
C ASP A 308 7.08 10.58 50.36
N LYS A 309 7.01 9.90 51.52
CA LYS A 309 6.07 8.77 51.72
C LYS A 309 4.61 9.19 51.95
N ARG A 310 4.34 10.40 52.49
CA ARG A 310 2.98 10.89 52.76
C ARG A 310 2.35 11.70 51.61
N ARG A 311 3.15 12.14 50.62
CA ARG A 311 2.69 12.98 49.48
C ARG A 311 2.24 12.16 48.25
N PHE A 312 2.64 10.90 48.13
CA PHE A 312 2.35 10.05 46.97
C PHE A 312 0.87 9.65 46.85
N VAL A 313 0.26 9.16 47.95
CA VAL A 313 -1.15 8.73 47.97
C VAL A 313 -2.12 9.90 47.73
N ARG A 314 -1.76 11.11 48.16
CA ARG A 314 -2.60 12.31 47.98
C ARG A 314 -2.58 12.84 46.54
N ARG A 315 -1.46 12.70 45.81
CA ARG A 315 -1.32 13.18 44.41
C ARG A 315 -1.95 12.26 43.36
N ILE A 316 -2.08 10.96 43.61
CA ILE A 316 -2.76 10.03 42.68
C ILE A 316 -4.24 10.42 42.55
N ARG A 317 -4.88 10.83 43.65
CA ARG A 317 -6.26 11.32 43.67
C ARG A 317 -6.43 12.67 42.97
N ASP A 318 -5.46 13.58 43.10
CA ASP A 318 -5.52 14.91 42.49
C ASP A 318 -5.11 14.91 41.00
N GLY A 319 -4.38 13.88 40.55
CA GLY A 319 -3.89 13.73 39.17
C GLY A 319 -4.98 13.41 38.15
N LEU A 320 -6.02 12.66 38.55
CA LEU A 320 -7.15 12.28 37.69
C LEU A 320 -8.01 13.49 37.24
N GLY A 321 -8.00 14.59 37.99
CA GLY A 321 -8.69 15.84 37.59
C GLY A 321 -7.88 16.72 36.61
N SER A 322 -6.56 16.53 36.50
CA SER A 322 -5.68 17.43 35.75
C SER A 322 -5.49 17.07 34.27
N VAL A 323 -5.85 15.84 33.89
CA VAL A 323 -5.80 15.35 32.49
C VAL A 323 -6.94 15.95 31.66
N ALA A 324 -8.11 16.17 32.27
CA ALA A 324 -9.26 16.80 31.63
C ALA A 324 -9.05 18.31 31.34
N GLY A 325 -8.14 18.98 32.07
CA GLY A 325 -7.77 20.38 31.82
C GLY A 325 -6.78 20.57 30.67
N PHE A 326 -5.94 19.57 30.41
CA PHE A 326 -4.90 19.62 29.36
C PHE A 326 -5.47 19.48 27.94
N LEU A 327 -6.54 18.70 27.77
CA LEU A 327 -7.21 18.51 26.47
C LEU A 327 -8.19 19.64 26.10
N ARG A 328 -8.49 20.56 27.03
CA ARG A 328 -9.52 21.59 26.86
C ARG A 328 -8.98 22.98 26.47
N TYR A 329 -7.66 23.16 26.39
CA TYR A 329 -7.04 24.43 25.98
C TYR A 329 -6.29 24.31 24.65
N ASN A 330 -7.01 24.56 23.56
CA ASN A 330 -6.45 24.78 22.23
C ASN A 330 -5.76 26.17 22.17
N GLU A 331 -4.45 26.25 22.46
CA GLU A 331 -3.61 27.44 22.21
C GLU A 331 -2.80 27.35 20.89
N ILE A 332 -2.97 26.28 20.11
CA ILE A 332 -2.24 26.06 18.83
C ILE A 332 -2.76 27.00 17.72
N THR A 333 -4.03 27.39 17.78
CA THR A 333 -4.68 28.29 16.82
C THR A 333 -4.27 29.77 16.97
N ASP A 334 -3.85 30.19 18.17
CA ASP A 334 -3.37 31.56 18.41
C ASP A 334 -1.89 31.75 18.05
N PHE A 335 -1.10 30.67 18.08
CA PHE A 335 0.31 30.66 17.68
C PHE A 335 0.52 31.04 16.20
N PHE A 336 -0.25 30.43 15.28
CA PHE A 336 -0.14 30.74 13.85
C PHE A 336 -0.56 32.18 13.52
N ARG A 337 -1.44 32.78 14.33
CA ARG A 337 -1.93 34.15 14.14
C ARG A 337 -0.93 35.22 14.61
N GLN A 338 -0.07 34.89 15.59
CA GLN A 338 0.94 35.83 16.12
C GLN A 338 2.33 35.66 15.50
N ALA A 339 2.68 34.48 14.99
CA ALA A 339 3.99 34.21 14.39
C ALA A 339 4.28 35.04 13.11
N PHE A 340 3.25 35.57 12.44
CA PHE A 340 3.38 36.34 11.20
C PHE A 340 3.41 37.87 11.37
N ARG A 341 3.27 38.41 12.59
CA ARG A 341 3.41 39.86 12.83
C ARG A 341 4.82 40.21 13.29
N ARG A 342 5.77 40.30 12.35
CA ARG A 342 6.98 41.10 12.57
C ARG A 342 6.59 42.59 12.55
N ARG A 343 6.47 43.21 13.72
CA ARG A 343 6.68 44.67 13.81
C ARG A 343 8.18 44.89 13.79
N SER A 344 8.68 45.38 12.67
CA SER A 344 9.95 46.10 12.59
C SER A 344 9.78 47.34 13.47
N ALA A 345 10.26 47.32 14.71
CA ALA A 345 10.48 48.56 15.43
C ALA A 345 11.72 49.20 14.79
N GLU A 346 11.54 50.36 14.17
CA GLU A 346 12.67 51.17 13.69
C GLU A 346 13.55 51.52 14.90
N PRO A 347 14.88 51.34 14.81
CA PRO A 347 15.75 51.69 15.91
C PRO A 347 15.81 53.21 16.03
N GLU A 348 15.46 53.75 17.21
CA GLU A 348 15.73 55.15 17.52
C GLU A 348 17.24 55.44 17.41
N PRO A 349 17.63 56.61 16.88
CA PRO A 349 19.04 56.95 16.71
C PRO A 349 19.72 57.05 18.08
N SER A 350 20.60 56.10 18.34
CA SER A 350 21.43 56.04 19.55
C SER A 350 22.28 57.30 19.68
N PRO A 351 22.38 57.91 20.89
CA PRO A 351 23.30 59.03 21.17
C PRO A 351 24.78 58.71 20.93
N PHE A 352 25.10 57.44 20.66
CA PHE A 352 26.44 56.94 20.40
C PHE A 352 26.67 56.60 18.93
N ALA A 353 25.84 57.09 18.00
CA ALA A 353 25.96 56.78 16.56
C ALA A 353 27.38 57.11 16.00
N ASP A 354 27.97 58.21 16.42
CA ASP A 354 29.31 58.63 15.98
C ASP A 354 30.44 57.82 16.65
N VAL A 355 30.25 57.41 17.90
CA VAL A 355 31.17 56.49 18.60
C VAL A 355 31.08 55.09 18.00
N ALA A 356 29.88 54.65 17.59
CA ALA A 356 29.65 53.40 16.89
C ALA A 356 30.27 53.41 15.48
N ALA A 357 30.25 54.54 14.78
CA ALA A 357 30.90 54.68 13.46
C ALA A 357 32.42 54.52 13.54
N ALA A 358 33.09 55.15 14.52
CA ALA A 358 34.52 54.97 14.75
C ALA A 358 34.87 53.57 15.33
N HIS A 359 33.97 52.96 16.10
CA HIS A 359 34.11 51.58 16.57
C HIS A 359 33.90 50.56 15.43
N ASN A 360 33.10 50.90 14.42
CA ASN A 360 32.78 50.05 13.27
C ASN A 360 33.98 49.84 12.33
N GLU A 361 34.91 50.78 12.16
CA GLU A 361 36.11 50.55 11.32
C GLU A 361 37.10 49.53 11.95
N LEU A 362 37.27 49.57 13.27
CA LEU A 362 38.00 48.54 14.04
C LEU A 362 37.26 47.20 14.03
N PHE A 363 35.92 47.24 14.07
CA PHE A 363 35.08 46.05 13.96
C PHE A 363 35.04 45.46 12.55
N ASP A 364 35.15 46.26 11.49
CA ASP A 364 35.10 45.78 10.10
C ASP A 364 36.40 45.07 9.71
N SER A 365 37.55 45.60 10.16
CA SER A 365 38.84 44.90 10.04
C SER A 365 38.90 43.62 10.88
N ALA A 366 38.38 43.66 12.12
CA ALA A 366 38.21 42.46 12.95
C ALA A 366 37.15 41.50 12.39
N ALA A 367 36.12 42.00 11.71
CA ALA A 367 35.05 41.22 11.10
C ALA A 367 35.53 40.51 9.84
N ASP A 368 36.41 41.10 9.04
CA ASP A 368 37.00 40.42 7.88
C ASP A 368 38.01 39.34 8.31
N VAL A 369 38.79 39.59 9.37
CA VAL A 369 39.61 38.54 10.01
C VAL A 369 38.71 37.45 10.61
N TYR A 370 37.61 37.80 11.27
CA TYR A 370 36.65 36.84 11.81
C TYR A 370 35.91 36.07 10.70
N ARG A 371 35.52 36.71 9.58
CA ARG A 371 34.89 36.08 8.41
C ARG A 371 35.85 35.10 7.74
N THR A 372 37.11 35.49 7.55
CA THR A 372 38.15 34.61 6.96
C THR A 372 38.53 33.47 7.91
N GLN A 373 38.68 33.72 9.20
CA GLN A 373 38.89 32.67 10.21
C GLN A 373 37.70 31.72 10.30
N ARG A 374 36.47 32.24 10.27
CA ARG A 374 35.23 31.46 10.29
C ARG A 374 35.05 30.64 9.01
N ARG A 375 35.37 31.20 7.84
CA ARG A 375 35.36 30.46 6.55
C ARG A 375 36.41 29.35 6.53
N ARG A 376 37.62 29.62 7.04
CA ARG A 376 38.67 28.60 7.23
C ARG A 376 38.24 27.54 8.25
N ALA A 377 37.59 27.92 9.35
CA ALA A 377 37.07 26.99 10.35
C ALA A 377 35.97 26.09 9.75
N TRP A 378 35.03 26.66 9.00
CA TRP A 378 34.03 25.90 8.25
C TRP A 378 34.67 24.93 7.26
N TRP A 379 35.61 25.40 6.44
CA TRP A 379 36.29 24.55 5.46
C TRP A 379 37.06 23.40 6.12
N ARG A 380 37.76 23.65 7.23
CA ARG A 380 38.41 22.61 8.02
C ARG A 380 37.41 21.66 8.68
N ALA A 381 36.26 22.16 9.14
CA ALA A 381 35.24 21.35 9.79
C ALA A 381 34.42 20.48 8.83
N THR A 382 34.32 20.85 7.54
CA THR A 382 33.71 20.03 6.49
C THR A 382 34.75 19.17 5.78
N MET A 383 35.74 19.75 5.11
CA MET A 383 36.73 19.02 4.30
C MET A 383 37.81 18.32 5.14
N GLY A 384 38.02 18.76 6.39
CA GLY A 384 38.90 18.05 7.33
C GLY A 384 38.21 16.95 8.13
N ASN A 385 36.90 16.74 7.92
CA ASN A 385 36.09 15.78 8.67
C ASN A 385 35.69 14.60 7.78
N LEU A 386 36.58 13.61 7.71
CA LEU A 386 36.39 12.43 6.86
C LEU A 386 35.06 11.69 7.11
N PRO A 387 34.60 11.47 8.37
CA PRO A 387 33.26 10.93 8.63
C PRO A 387 32.13 11.72 7.97
N PHE A 388 32.18 13.07 8.00
CA PHE A 388 31.17 13.91 7.37
C PHE A 388 31.18 13.79 5.84
N MET A 389 32.35 13.77 5.22
CA MET A 389 32.48 13.66 3.76
C MET A 389 32.00 12.29 3.25
N VAL A 390 32.51 11.20 3.84
CA VAL A 390 32.16 9.84 3.42
C VAL A 390 30.71 9.53 3.74
N GLY A 391 30.27 9.84 4.97
CA GLY A 391 28.88 9.66 5.38
C GLY A 391 27.92 10.52 4.54
N GLY A 392 28.27 11.78 4.29
CA GLY A 392 27.48 12.69 3.45
C GLY A 392 27.36 12.19 2.02
N PHE A 393 28.45 11.70 1.41
CA PHE A 393 28.40 11.09 0.08
C PHE A 393 27.48 9.86 0.04
N LEU A 394 27.61 8.94 1.00
CA LEU A 394 26.76 7.74 1.07
C LEU A 394 25.29 8.08 1.29
N VAL A 395 24.98 9.02 2.19
CA VAL A 395 23.61 9.48 2.43
C VAL A 395 23.03 10.15 1.19
N LEU A 396 23.82 10.98 0.49
CA LEU A 396 23.38 11.59 -0.77
C LEU A 396 23.12 10.53 -1.86
N ALA A 397 23.97 9.52 -1.99
CA ALA A 397 23.75 8.42 -2.92
C ALA A 397 22.45 7.65 -2.61
N LEU A 398 22.18 7.37 -1.32
CA LEU A 398 20.95 6.72 -0.89
C LEU A 398 19.70 7.58 -1.13
N LEU A 399 19.80 8.90 -0.90
CA LEU A 399 18.72 9.83 -1.22
C LEU A 399 18.48 9.92 -2.73
N SER A 400 19.52 9.83 -3.55
CA SER A 400 19.37 9.73 -5.01
C SER A 400 18.67 8.44 -5.42
N ILE A 401 18.99 7.29 -4.83
CA ILE A 401 18.26 6.03 -5.07
C ILE A 401 16.81 6.14 -4.58
N LEU A 402 16.58 6.80 -3.45
CA LEU A 402 15.22 7.04 -2.95
C LEU A 402 14.37 7.83 -3.95
N VAL A 403 14.95 8.84 -4.62
CA VAL A 403 14.25 9.69 -5.58
C VAL A 403 14.15 9.02 -6.96
N PHE A 404 15.24 8.48 -7.48
CA PHE A 404 15.32 8.00 -8.86
C PHE A 404 15.23 6.46 -8.99
N GLY A 405 15.00 5.73 -7.90
CA GLY A 405 15.07 4.26 -7.84
C GLY A 405 14.36 3.54 -8.99
N PRO A 406 13.07 3.78 -9.26
CA PRO A 406 12.32 3.11 -10.33
C PRO A 406 12.90 3.38 -11.72
N SER A 407 13.39 4.60 -11.97
CA SER A 407 14.05 4.92 -13.24
C SER A 407 15.45 4.32 -13.38
N LEU A 408 16.04 3.84 -12.28
CA LEU A 408 17.38 3.25 -12.26
C LEU A 408 17.34 1.71 -12.28
N THR A 409 16.17 1.07 -12.17
CA THR A 409 16.09 -0.39 -12.16
C THR A 409 16.35 -0.98 -13.55
N PRO A 410 17.32 -1.92 -13.69
CA PRO A 410 17.58 -2.58 -14.97
C PRO A 410 16.38 -3.37 -15.52
N HIS A 411 15.59 -3.96 -14.62
CA HIS A 411 14.43 -4.79 -14.94
C HIS A 411 13.24 -4.44 -14.05
N ASN A 412 12.05 -4.87 -14.43
CA ASN A 412 10.87 -4.73 -13.57
C ASN A 412 11.01 -5.67 -12.34
N PRO A 413 11.01 -5.15 -11.09
CA PRO A 413 11.19 -5.96 -9.89
C PRO A 413 9.98 -6.85 -9.57
N TYR A 414 8.86 -6.69 -10.28
CA TYR A 414 7.63 -7.48 -10.09
C TYR A 414 7.46 -8.58 -11.13
N THR A 415 8.34 -8.69 -12.12
CA THR A 415 8.26 -9.72 -13.17
C THR A 415 9.02 -10.97 -12.73
N THR A 416 8.30 -12.10 -12.62
CA THR A 416 8.89 -13.40 -12.30
C THR A 416 9.28 -14.14 -13.57
N ARG A 417 10.37 -14.90 -13.53
CA ARG A 417 10.92 -15.62 -14.69
C ARG A 417 11.20 -17.06 -14.30
N GLY A 418 10.58 -17.99 -15.03
CA GLY A 418 10.82 -19.43 -14.88
C GLY A 418 12.02 -19.90 -15.70
N LEU A 419 11.89 -21.06 -16.35
CA LEU A 419 12.90 -21.59 -17.27
C LEU A 419 13.21 -20.58 -18.39
N THR A 420 14.48 -20.25 -18.58
CA THR A 420 14.92 -19.29 -19.60
C THR A 420 16.27 -19.71 -20.17
N ILE A 421 16.54 -19.31 -21.42
CA ILE A 421 17.83 -19.51 -22.08
C ILE A 421 18.71 -18.30 -21.77
N ILE A 422 19.83 -18.52 -21.09
CA ILE A 422 20.85 -17.49 -20.80
C ILE A 422 22.17 -18.00 -21.37
N ASP A 423 22.82 -17.19 -22.20
CA ASP A 423 24.09 -17.54 -22.86
C ASP A 423 24.04 -18.89 -23.63
N GLY A 424 22.87 -19.28 -24.12
CA GLY A 424 22.64 -20.52 -24.87
C GLY A 424 22.34 -21.76 -24.01
N GLU A 425 22.33 -21.64 -22.68
CA GLU A 425 22.00 -22.73 -21.76
C GLU A 425 20.59 -22.57 -21.16
N PHE A 426 19.85 -23.68 -21.05
CA PHE A 426 18.57 -23.71 -20.34
C PHE A 426 18.82 -23.71 -18.83
N LEU A 427 18.49 -22.60 -18.18
CA LEU A 427 18.64 -22.43 -16.74
C LEU A 427 17.28 -22.26 -16.07
N VAL A 428 17.20 -22.72 -14.83
CA VAL A 428 16.07 -22.49 -13.93
C VAL A 428 16.56 -21.51 -12.85
N PRO A 429 15.75 -20.53 -12.43
CA PRO A 429 16.12 -19.63 -11.34
C PRO A 429 16.40 -20.41 -10.04
N PRO A 430 17.25 -19.88 -9.14
CA PRO A 430 17.91 -18.58 -9.22
C PRO A 430 19.13 -18.56 -10.17
N PHE A 431 19.17 -17.59 -11.07
CA PHE A 431 20.30 -17.36 -11.97
C PHE A 431 21.44 -16.70 -11.19
N GLU A 432 22.67 -17.18 -11.42
CA GLU A 432 23.86 -16.63 -10.77
C GLU A 432 24.24 -15.25 -11.34
N PRO A 433 25.04 -14.45 -10.61
CA PRO A 433 25.53 -13.17 -11.11
C PRO A 433 26.28 -13.33 -12.43
N GLY A 434 25.78 -12.67 -13.47
CA GLY A 434 26.29 -12.76 -14.85
C GLY A 434 26.15 -11.45 -15.62
N THR A 435 26.18 -11.54 -16.95
CA THR A 435 26.05 -10.38 -17.85
C THR A 435 24.64 -9.81 -17.87
N THR A 436 23.62 -10.68 -17.96
CA THR A 436 22.20 -10.30 -17.97
C THR A 436 21.70 -9.86 -16.60
N TYR A 437 22.10 -10.56 -15.54
CA TYR A 437 21.74 -10.25 -14.16
C TYR A 437 23.01 -9.99 -13.33
N PRO A 438 23.49 -8.73 -13.23
CA PRO A 438 24.78 -8.42 -12.60
C PRO A 438 24.91 -8.84 -11.13
N LEU A 439 23.79 -8.89 -10.39
CA LEU A 439 23.73 -9.36 -9.00
C LEU A 439 23.01 -10.71 -8.85
N GLY A 440 22.71 -11.39 -9.96
CA GLY A 440 21.91 -12.60 -10.01
C GLY A 440 20.41 -12.35 -9.81
N THR A 441 19.64 -13.43 -9.73
CA THR A 441 18.19 -13.37 -9.45
C THR A 441 17.82 -14.07 -8.15
N ASP A 442 16.62 -13.79 -7.66
CA ASP A 442 15.97 -14.62 -6.65
C ASP A 442 15.46 -15.95 -7.23
N VAL A 443 14.90 -16.80 -6.36
CA VAL A 443 14.38 -18.12 -6.75
C VAL A 443 13.15 -18.04 -7.67
N LEU A 444 12.54 -16.86 -7.80
CA LEU A 444 11.43 -16.58 -8.72
C LEU A 444 11.93 -15.94 -10.03
N GLY A 445 13.24 -15.83 -10.23
CA GLY A 445 13.84 -15.22 -11.42
C GLY A 445 13.80 -13.70 -11.45
N ARG A 446 13.48 -13.03 -10.33
CA ARG A 446 13.46 -11.57 -10.23
C ARG A 446 14.88 -11.02 -10.03
N ASP A 447 15.23 -9.97 -10.76
CA ASP A 447 16.56 -9.36 -10.70
C ASP A 447 16.86 -8.72 -9.33
N ILE A 448 17.92 -9.20 -8.66
CA ILE A 448 18.32 -8.72 -7.33
C ILE A 448 18.75 -7.24 -7.38
N ALA A 449 19.35 -6.78 -8.48
CA ALA A 449 19.73 -5.37 -8.60
C ALA A 449 18.49 -4.46 -8.60
N SER A 450 17.49 -4.81 -9.40
CA SER A 450 16.21 -4.12 -9.44
C SER A 450 15.46 -4.18 -8.10
N LEU A 451 15.48 -5.32 -7.42
CA LEU A 451 14.88 -5.49 -6.09
C LEU A 451 15.57 -4.65 -5.01
N ILE A 452 16.91 -4.50 -5.04
CA ILE A 452 17.64 -3.65 -4.09
C ILE A 452 17.35 -2.16 -4.34
N LEU A 453 17.35 -1.72 -5.59
CA LEU A 453 17.11 -0.32 -5.94
C LEU A 453 15.67 0.11 -5.64
N SER A 454 14.69 -0.70 -6.03
CA SER A 454 13.27 -0.46 -5.71
C SER A 454 13.00 -0.62 -4.21
N GLY A 455 13.56 -1.65 -3.58
CA GLY A 455 13.39 -1.93 -2.16
C GLY A 455 14.03 -0.90 -1.22
N ALA A 456 15.03 -0.15 -1.71
CA ALA A 456 15.63 0.95 -0.99
C ALA A 456 14.60 2.03 -0.66
N GLN A 457 13.67 2.32 -1.57
CA GLN A 457 12.68 3.38 -1.35
C GLN A 457 11.75 3.04 -0.18
N GLN A 458 11.18 1.83 -0.17
CA GLN A 458 10.28 1.38 0.90
C GLN A 458 11.02 1.34 2.25
N THR A 459 12.24 0.79 2.25
CA THR A 459 13.05 0.63 3.46
C THR A 459 13.46 1.99 4.06
N LEU A 460 13.92 2.94 3.21
CA LEU A 460 14.36 4.26 3.66
C LEU A 460 13.18 5.15 4.07
N ILE A 461 12.04 5.12 3.37
CA ILE A 461 10.85 5.87 3.77
C ILE A 461 10.33 5.39 5.12
N LEU A 462 10.22 4.06 5.30
CA LEU A 462 9.83 3.49 6.59
C LEU A 462 10.79 3.93 7.70
N ALA A 463 12.11 3.88 7.45
CA ALA A 463 13.11 4.33 8.41
C ALA A 463 12.97 5.82 8.75
N VAL A 464 12.78 6.70 7.76
CA VAL A 464 12.58 8.14 7.97
C VAL A 464 11.32 8.42 8.79
N LEU A 465 10.21 7.74 8.49
CA LEU A 465 8.96 7.90 9.23
C LEU A 465 9.09 7.40 10.68
N ALA A 466 9.71 6.24 10.88
CA ALA A 466 9.96 5.69 12.21
C ALA A 466 10.87 6.60 13.05
N VAL A 467 11.96 7.12 12.47
CA VAL A 467 12.85 8.08 13.15
C VAL A 467 12.12 9.39 13.42
N GLY A 468 11.34 9.91 12.46
CA GLY A 468 10.53 11.12 12.66
C GLY A 468 9.56 10.97 13.84
N ALA A 469 8.85 9.83 13.92
CA ALA A 469 7.95 9.52 15.02
C ALA A 469 8.70 9.39 16.37
N ARG A 470 9.83 8.68 16.40
CA ARG A 470 10.69 8.57 17.60
C ARG A 470 11.20 9.92 18.08
N LEU A 471 11.68 10.76 17.16
CA LEU A 471 12.18 12.10 17.46
C LEU A 471 11.08 13.00 17.99
N LEU A 472 9.89 12.96 17.38
CA LEU A 472 8.75 13.76 17.83
C LEU A 472 8.33 13.37 19.26
N ILE A 473 8.06 12.08 19.50
CA ILE A 473 7.60 11.59 20.81
C ILE A 473 8.70 11.74 21.85
N GLY A 474 9.93 11.33 21.51
CA GLY A 474 11.09 11.45 22.38
C GLY A 474 11.41 12.89 22.74
N PHE A 475 11.32 13.83 21.78
CA PHE A 475 11.48 15.25 22.04
C PHE A 475 10.41 15.76 23.00
N VAL A 476 9.13 15.53 22.72
CA VAL A 476 8.03 16.04 23.57
C VAL A 476 8.15 15.52 24.99
N LEU A 477 8.29 14.20 25.16
CA LEU A 477 8.38 13.58 26.48
C LEU A 477 9.68 13.95 27.21
N GLY A 478 10.80 13.99 26.48
CA GLY A 478 12.11 14.32 27.05
C GLY A 478 12.19 15.78 27.48
N ALA A 479 11.62 16.67 26.67
CA ALA A 479 11.56 18.09 26.97
C ALA A 479 10.67 18.37 28.20
N ILE A 480 9.52 17.71 28.33
CA ILE A 480 8.65 17.80 29.52
C ILE A 480 9.37 17.24 30.75
N ALA A 481 9.96 16.05 30.65
CA ALA A 481 10.65 15.37 31.76
C ALA A 481 11.88 16.16 32.22
N GLY A 482 12.67 16.69 31.29
CA GLY A 482 13.86 17.50 31.58
C GLY A 482 13.51 18.85 32.19
N TRP A 483 12.48 19.53 31.67
CA TRP A 483 12.03 20.82 32.22
C TRP A 483 11.50 20.68 33.63
N LYS A 484 10.74 19.60 33.90
CA LYS A 484 10.19 19.26 35.22
C LYS A 484 10.99 18.14 35.90
N SER A 485 12.31 18.21 35.84
CA SER A 485 13.18 17.19 36.46
C SER A 485 12.85 17.01 37.95
N GLY A 486 12.75 15.76 38.41
CA GLY A 486 12.36 15.38 39.76
C GLY A 486 10.84 15.35 40.02
N SER A 487 10.02 15.74 39.05
CA SER A 487 8.55 15.67 39.15
C SER A 487 8.03 14.22 39.07
N TRP A 488 6.72 14.04 39.31
CA TRP A 488 6.07 12.75 39.11
C TRP A 488 5.99 12.36 37.62
N ILE A 489 5.89 13.34 36.71
CA ILE A 489 5.87 13.11 35.26
C ILE A 489 7.24 12.59 34.81
N ASP A 490 8.32 13.22 35.28
CA ASP A 490 9.68 12.74 35.04
C ASP A 490 9.85 11.28 35.50
N ARG A 491 9.43 10.97 36.74
CA ARG A 491 9.46 9.60 37.28
C ARG A 491 8.61 8.61 36.47
N LEU A 492 7.42 9.01 36.00
CA LEU A 492 6.55 8.16 35.21
C LEU A 492 7.14 7.87 33.83
N VAL A 493 7.58 8.91 33.11
CA VAL A 493 8.18 8.78 31.78
C VAL A 493 9.45 7.93 31.84
N MET A 494 10.31 8.17 32.84
CA MET A 494 11.49 7.34 33.10
C MET A 494 11.10 5.90 33.43
N GLY A 495 10.07 5.67 34.25
CA GLY A 495 9.60 4.34 34.60
C GLY A 495 9.07 3.55 33.40
N VAL A 496 8.25 4.18 32.54
CA VAL A 496 7.74 3.55 31.30
C VAL A 496 8.90 3.25 30.35
N ALA A 497 9.82 4.21 30.17
CA ALA A 497 11.00 3.99 29.36
C ALA A 497 11.81 2.79 29.90
N GLU A 498 12.10 2.73 31.20
CA GLU A 498 12.81 1.62 31.85
C GLU A 498 12.12 0.25 31.62
N VAL A 499 10.78 0.19 31.75
CA VAL A 499 9.99 -1.04 31.51
C VAL A 499 10.11 -1.51 30.06
N LEU A 500 9.84 -0.64 29.08
CA LEU A 500 9.98 -0.98 27.67
C LEU A 500 11.42 -1.37 27.33
N SER A 501 12.36 -0.74 28.02
CA SER A 501 13.78 -1.00 27.85
C SER A 501 14.19 -2.41 28.30
N ALA A 502 13.40 -3.06 29.17
CA ALA A 502 13.69 -4.41 29.64
C ALA A 502 13.35 -5.48 28.60
N PHE A 503 12.55 -5.15 27.59
CA PHE A 503 12.31 -6.05 26.47
C PHE A 503 13.49 -6.04 25.49
N PRO A 504 13.84 -7.20 24.91
CA PRO A 504 14.64 -7.24 23.70
C PRO A 504 13.92 -6.48 22.59
N ALA A 505 14.61 -5.49 21.99
CA ALA A 505 14.00 -4.56 21.02
C ALA A 505 13.39 -5.31 19.81
N LEU A 506 14.09 -6.31 19.30
CA LEU A 506 13.61 -7.19 18.23
C LEU A 506 12.30 -7.90 18.58
N VAL A 507 12.24 -8.49 19.77
CA VAL A 507 11.09 -9.27 20.23
C VAL A 507 9.88 -8.37 20.46
N LEU A 508 10.08 -7.21 21.10
CA LEU A 508 9.00 -6.24 21.31
C LEU A 508 8.47 -5.71 19.98
N ALA A 509 9.36 -5.36 19.03
CA ALA A 509 8.96 -4.93 17.70
C ALA A 509 8.12 -6.01 16.99
N MET A 510 8.59 -7.26 17.04
CA MET A 510 7.90 -8.42 16.47
C MET A 510 6.51 -8.64 17.07
N ILE A 511 6.38 -8.61 18.41
CA ILE A 511 5.09 -8.77 19.09
C ILE A 511 4.12 -7.66 18.66
N ILE A 512 4.56 -6.40 18.61
CA ILE A 512 3.70 -5.28 18.20
C ILE A 512 3.29 -5.40 16.72
N VAL A 513 4.24 -5.73 15.85
CA VAL A 513 3.97 -5.89 14.40
C VAL A 513 2.98 -7.02 14.14
N LEU A 514 3.14 -8.16 14.82
CA LEU A 514 2.20 -9.28 14.74
C LEU A 514 0.84 -8.91 15.34
N ALA A 515 0.82 -8.25 16.50
CA ALA A 515 -0.41 -7.84 17.19
C ALA A 515 -1.26 -6.87 16.38
N MET A 516 -0.64 -5.90 15.71
CA MET A 516 -1.35 -4.93 14.88
C MET A 516 -1.66 -5.48 13.47
N GLY A 517 -1.15 -6.67 13.12
CA GLY A 517 -1.33 -7.27 11.80
C GLY A 517 -0.33 -6.75 10.77
N ILE A 518 0.61 -7.61 10.38
CA ILE A 518 1.69 -7.31 9.42
C ILE A 518 1.15 -6.79 8.06
N ARG A 519 -0.06 -7.22 7.68
CA ARG A 519 -0.71 -6.87 6.41
C ARG A 519 -1.30 -5.45 6.37
N GLN A 520 -1.40 -4.74 7.50
CA GLN A 520 -1.90 -3.35 7.51
C GLN A 520 -0.87 -2.33 6.95
N GLY A 521 0.28 -2.82 6.48
CA GLY A 521 1.27 -2.04 5.76
C GLY A 521 2.27 -1.30 6.65
N MET A 522 2.90 -0.28 6.09
CA MET A 522 4.05 0.41 6.68
C MET A 522 3.74 1.08 8.04
N GLY A 523 2.49 1.51 8.27
CA GLY A 523 2.08 2.21 9.51
C GLY A 523 2.34 1.39 10.77
N VAL A 524 2.11 0.08 10.70
CA VAL A 524 2.36 -0.85 11.82
C VAL A 524 3.83 -0.88 12.21
N PHE A 525 4.73 -0.94 11.22
CA PHE A 525 6.17 -0.91 11.46
C PHE A 525 6.62 0.44 12.04
N VAL A 526 6.08 1.56 11.56
CA VAL A 526 6.38 2.89 12.12
C VAL A 526 6.01 2.95 13.61
N VAL A 527 4.81 2.47 13.97
CA VAL A 527 4.35 2.43 15.37
C VAL A 527 5.22 1.51 16.22
N ALA A 528 5.44 0.27 15.78
CA ALA A 528 6.25 -0.70 16.49
C ALA A 528 7.67 -0.20 16.74
N LEU A 529 8.34 0.29 15.69
CA LEU A 529 9.68 0.85 15.79
C LEU A 529 9.69 2.09 16.68
N CYS A 530 8.66 2.93 16.64
CA CYS A 530 8.56 4.09 17.52
C CYS A 530 8.46 3.68 18.99
N VAL A 531 7.54 2.79 19.34
CA VAL A 531 7.34 2.29 20.71
C VAL A 531 8.61 1.67 21.28
N VAL A 532 9.39 0.99 20.45
CA VAL A 532 10.63 0.33 20.85
C VAL A 532 11.77 1.33 21.12
N GLY A 533 11.86 2.43 20.36
CA GLY A 533 13.05 3.32 20.36
C GLY A 533 12.88 4.70 20.99
N TRP A 534 11.66 5.20 21.20
CA TRP A 534 11.44 6.58 21.68
C TRP A 534 12.15 6.91 23.00
N GLY A 535 12.36 5.91 23.86
CA GLY A 535 12.99 6.08 25.17
C GLY A 535 14.44 6.58 25.08
N GLU A 536 15.22 6.13 24.09
CA GLU A 536 16.63 6.54 23.93
C GLU A 536 16.72 8.01 23.53
N THR A 537 15.88 8.43 22.56
CA THR A 537 15.73 9.83 22.17
C THR A 537 15.23 10.69 23.33
N MET A 538 14.24 10.21 24.09
CA MET A 538 13.69 10.91 25.26
C MET A 538 14.77 11.18 26.30
N LEU A 539 15.60 10.17 26.62
CA LEU A 539 16.69 10.30 27.58
C LEU A 539 17.73 11.33 27.11
N TYR A 540 18.06 11.32 25.82
CA TYR A 540 18.98 12.30 25.24
C TYR A 540 18.44 13.73 25.37
N VAL A 541 17.21 13.98 24.89
CA VAL A 541 16.58 15.31 24.94
C VAL A 541 16.40 15.78 26.38
N ARG A 542 15.98 14.88 27.28
CA ARG A 542 15.87 15.17 28.71
C ARG A 542 17.20 15.66 29.30
N GLY A 543 18.29 14.96 29.00
CA GLY A 543 19.63 15.33 29.45
C GLY A 543 20.06 16.72 28.95
N GLU A 544 19.85 17.00 27.68
CA GLU A 544 20.17 18.31 27.10
C GLU A 544 19.31 19.44 27.69
N VAL A 545 18.01 19.22 27.89
CA VAL A 545 17.13 20.22 28.54
C VAL A 545 17.57 20.49 29.98
N MET A 546 17.97 19.45 30.73
CA MET A 546 18.51 19.62 32.08
C MET A 546 19.82 20.42 32.08
N ALA A 547 20.64 20.29 31.04
CA ALA A 547 21.88 21.06 30.89
C ALA A 547 21.65 22.51 30.43
N ILE A 548 20.58 22.77 29.67
CA ILE A 548 20.21 24.11 29.17
C ILE A 548 19.48 24.93 30.23
N ARG A 549 18.60 24.30 31.03
CA ARG A 549 17.75 24.96 32.03
C ARG A 549 18.50 25.89 33.00
N PRO A 550 19.67 25.54 33.58
CA PRO A 550 20.38 26.39 34.53
C PRO A 550 21.26 27.46 33.87
N ARG A 551 21.15 27.69 32.55
CA ARG A 551 22.00 28.68 31.88
C ARG A 551 21.48 30.12 32.14
N PRO A 552 22.38 31.12 32.32
CA PRO A 552 21.99 32.47 32.73
C PRO A 552 20.95 33.14 31.82
N TYR A 553 20.98 32.91 30.50
CA TYR A 553 20.00 33.49 29.59
C TYR A 553 18.58 32.93 29.75
N ILE A 554 18.44 31.68 30.24
CA ILE A 554 17.14 31.10 30.60
C ILE A 554 16.67 31.72 31.91
N GLU A 555 17.55 31.85 32.90
CA GLU A 555 17.23 32.49 34.18
C GLU A 555 16.75 33.94 33.99
N SER A 556 17.42 34.70 33.12
CA SER A 556 16.99 36.05 32.74
C SER A 556 15.61 36.05 32.07
N ALA A 557 15.32 35.10 31.17
CA ALA A 557 14.00 34.99 30.53
C ALA A 557 12.89 34.66 31.55
N VAL A 558 13.20 33.80 32.53
CA VAL A 558 12.29 33.50 33.65
C VAL A 558 12.04 34.74 34.50
N ALA A 559 13.09 35.51 34.82
CA ALA A 559 12.98 36.74 35.61
C ALA A 559 12.11 37.82 34.93
N VAL A 560 12.13 37.88 33.60
CA VAL A 560 11.30 38.78 32.77
C VAL A 560 9.85 38.26 32.61
N GLY A 561 9.52 37.08 33.15
CA GLY A 561 8.16 36.52 33.13
C GLY A 561 7.77 35.85 31.81
N VAL A 562 8.75 35.42 31.00
CA VAL A 562 8.46 34.69 29.75
C VAL A 562 7.79 33.35 30.07
N ARG A 563 6.70 33.02 29.38
CA ARG A 563 5.98 31.74 29.56
C ARG A 563 6.86 30.54 29.20
N THR A 564 6.69 29.43 29.91
CA THR A 564 7.45 28.18 29.70
C THR A 564 7.40 27.66 28.27
N THR A 565 6.23 27.62 27.64
CA THR A 565 6.08 27.16 26.25
C THR A 565 6.89 28.03 25.28
N ARG A 566 6.86 29.35 25.49
CA ARG A 566 7.65 30.30 24.71
C ARG A 566 9.15 30.12 24.95
N MET A 567 9.59 29.88 26.19
CA MET A 567 11.01 29.57 26.45
C MET A 567 11.46 28.27 25.77
N MET A 568 10.61 27.24 25.79
CA MET A 568 10.90 25.96 25.16
C MET A 568 11.05 26.09 23.64
N VAL A 569 10.13 26.78 22.98
CA VAL A 569 10.16 26.93 21.52
C VAL A 569 11.17 27.98 21.05
N ALA A 570 11.31 29.09 21.77
CA ALA A 570 12.15 30.21 21.34
C ALA A 570 13.63 30.08 21.75
N HIS A 571 13.92 29.38 22.85
CA HIS A 571 15.29 29.27 23.38
C HIS A 571 15.81 27.83 23.37
N VAL A 572 15.02 26.85 23.82
CA VAL A 572 15.49 25.47 23.97
C VAL A 572 15.53 24.72 22.63
N LEU A 573 14.40 24.67 21.90
CA LEU A 573 14.29 23.94 20.63
C LEU A 573 15.34 24.36 19.58
N PRO A 574 15.64 25.65 19.34
CA PRO A 574 16.64 26.05 18.35
C PRO A 574 18.06 25.59 18.69
N ILE A 575 18.35 25.45 19.99
CA ILE A 575 19.65 24.93 20.46
C ILE A 575 19.69 23.41 20.28
N LEU A 576 18.60 22.72 20.62
CA LEU A 576 18.48 21.27 20.47
C LEU A 576 18.43 20.82 19.02
N LEU A 577 17.91 21.64 18.09
CA LEU A 577 17.72 21.26 16.69
C LEU A 577 19.02 20.73 16.04
N ALA A 578 20.16 21.34 16.35
CA ALA A 578 21.47 20.91 15.86
C ALA A 578 21.83 19.49 16.33
N ALA A 579 21.59 19.23 17.62
CA ALA A 579 21.81 17.94 18.24
C ALA A 579 20.82 16.88 17.73
N LEU A 580 19.56 17.27 17.51
CA LEU A 580 18.51 16.40 16.97
C LEU A 580 18.82 15.95 15.54
N ILE A 581 19.45 16.77 14.70
CA ILE A 581 19.85 16.36 13.33
C ILE A 581 20.91 15.26 13.38
N SER A 582 21.93 15.40 14.25
CA SER A 582 22.94 14.36 14.44
C SER A 582 22.32 13.09 15.03
N LEU A 583 21.42 13.24 16.02
CA LEU A 583 20.70 12.13 16.62
C LEU A 583 19.81 11.41 15.60
N ALA A 584 19.12 12.15 14.72
CA ALA A 584 18.29 11.58 13.67
C ALA A 584 19.10 10.64 12.77
N ALA A 585 20.29 11.06 12.34
CA ALA A 585 21.17 10.23 11.52
C ALA A 585 21.65 8.97 12.28
N LEU A 586 21.97 9.06 13.57
CA LEU A 586 22.34 7.89 14.38
C LEU A 586 21.14 6.94 14.59
N GLU A 587 19.95 7.48 14.83
CA GLU A 587 18.71 6.72 14.96
C GLU A 587 18.31 6.04 13.64
N MET A 588 18.59 6.66 12.48
CA MET A 588 18.40 6.01 11.17
C MET A 588 19.22 4.71 11.09
N GLY A 589 20.48 4.73 11.50
CA GLY A 589 21.31 3.53 11.57
C GLY A 589 20.74 2.46 12.51
N ALA A 590 20.23 2.86 13.68
CA ALA A 590 19.62 1.93 14.63
C ALA A 590 18.30 1.33 14.13
N VAL A 591 17.45 2.14 13.49
CA VAL A 591 16.19 1.69 12.87
C VAL A 591 16.45 0.71 11.73
N LEU A 592 17.36 1.05 10.82
CA LEU A 592 17.72 0.18 9.69
C LEU A 592 18.29 -1.15 10.16
N MET A 593 19.09 -1.14 11.24
CA MET A 593 19.62 -2.37 11.83
C MET A 593 18.50 -3.26 12.37
N LEU A 594 17.53 -2.68 13.10
CA LEU A 594 16.38 -3.40 13.64
C LEU A 594 15.45 -3.92 12.52
N LEU A 595 15.26 -3.15 11.45
CA LEU A 595 14.52 -3.57 10.25
C LEU A 595 15.18 -4.76 9.57
N GLY A 596 16.50 -4.75 9.41
CA GLY A 596 17.24 -5.89 8.86
C GLY A 596 17.11 -7.14 9.75
N GLU A 597 17.15 -6.98 11.08
CA GLU A 597 16.94 -8.09 12.03
C GLU A 597 15.51 -8.65 11.96
N LEU A 598 14.49 -7.79 11.84
CA LEU A 598 13.09 -8.21 11.67
C LEU A 598 12.89 -8.95 10.33
N GLY A 599 13.37 -8.37 9.23
CA GLY A 599 13.27 -8.96 7.90
C GLY A 599 13.95 -10.32 7.81
N PHE A 600 15.12 -10.45 8.42
CA PHE A 600 15.84 -11.72 8.52
C PHE A 600 15.07 -12.81 9.29
N VAL A 601 14.27 -12.43 10.29
CA VAL A 601 13.39 -13.35 11.04
C VAL A 601 12.07 -13.63 10.29
N GLY A 602 11.87 -13.03 9.12
CA GLY A 602 10.67 -13.20 8.30
C GLY A 602 9.55 -12.20 8.61
N ILE A 603 9.86 -11.09 9.27
CA ILE A 603 8.91 -10.02 9.59
C ILE A 603 9.24 -8.77 8.79
N PHE A 604 8.41 -8.52 7.79
CA PHE A 604 8.60 -7.46 6.81
C PHE A 604 7.22 -6.98 6.31
N ILE A 605 7.16 -5.84 5.64
CA ILE A 605 5.94 -5.16 5.23
C ILE A 605 5.08 -6.08 4.36
N GLY A 606 3.79 -6.19 4.70
CA GLY A 606 2.83 -6.99 3.94
C GLY A 606 2.83 -8.48 4.31
N GLY A 607 3.80 -8.96 5.09
CA GLY A 607 3.85 -10.33 5.62
C GLY A 607 4.16 -11.42 4.59
N GLY A 608 4.34 -11.04 3.32
CA GLY A 608 4.72 -11.92 2.22
C GLY A 608 3.66 -12.94 1.79
N ALA A 609 4.01 -13.68 0.74
CA ALA A 609 3.28 -14.79 0.17
C ALA A 609 4.18 -16.04 0.11
N PHE A 610 3.57 -17.21 -0.05
CA PHE A 610 4.28 -18.48 -0.15
C PHE A 610 4.14 -19.02 -1.56
N ALA A 611 5.26 -19.38 -2.20
CA ALA A 611 5.30 -20.05 -3.50
C ALA A 611 5.77 -21.50 -3.35
N GLU A 612 5.04 -22.44 -3.93
CA GLU A 612 5.52 -23.83 -4.08
C GLU A 612 6.42 -23.89 -5.33
N LEU A 613 7.69 -24.22 -5.12
CA LEU A 613 8.70 -24.18 -6.20
C LEU A 613 8.75 -25.49 -7.02
N ASP A 614 8.24 -26.58 -6.45
CA ASP A 614 8.17 -27.90 -7.08
C ASP A 614 7.09 -28.73 -6.35
N VAL A 615 6.47 -29.69 -7.03
CA VAL A 615 5.37 -30.49 -6.48
C VAL A 615 5.85 -31.27 -5.25
N GLY A 616 5.37 -30.86 -4.06
CA GLY A 616 5.78 -31.44 -2.77
C GLY A 616 7.04 -30.82 -2.14
N ALA A 617 7.57 -29.72 -2.68
CA ALA A 617 8.71 -29.01 -2.12
C ALA A 617 8.32 -28.02 -1.01
N THR A 618 9.31 -27.56 -0.25
CA THR A 618 9.12 -26.55 0.80
C THR A 618 8.69 -25.22 0.21
N LEU A 619 7.59 -24.66 0.71
CA LEU A 619 7.08 -23.33 0.36
C LEU A 619 8.15 -22.24 0.55
N TYR A 620 8.42 -21.48 -0.50
CA TYR A 620 9.28 -20.30 -0.48
C TYR A 620 8.49 -19.06 -0.05
N HIS A 621 8.91 -18.43 1.05
CA HIS A 621 8.30 -17.18 1.54
C HIS A 621 8.96 -15.99 0.85
N TYR A 622 8.16 -15.18 0.15
CA TYR A 622 8.62 -14.02 -0.61
C TYR A 622 7.69 -12.83 -0.40
N SER A 623 8.12 -11.63 -0.81
CA SER A 623 7.25 -10.46 -0.85
C SER A 623 7.12 -9.96 -2.28
N ASP A 624 5.90 -9.63 -2.67
CA ASP A 624 5.63 -8.88 -3.90
C ASP A 624 6.12 -7.44 -3.77
N VAL A 625 6.10 -6.86 -2.56
CA VAL A 625 6.63 -5.52 -2.30
C VAL A 625 8.14 -5.61 -2.13
N PRO A 626 8.94 -5.02 -3.04
CA PRO A 626 10.38 -4.96 -2.88
C PRO A 626 10.71 -4.13 -1.64
N GLU A 627 11.42 -4.74 -0.69
CA GLU A 627 12.01 -4.08 0.46
C GLU A 627 13.22 -4.91 0.92
N TRP A 628 14.24 -4.29 1.51
CA TRP A 628 15.44 -5.06 1.84
C TRP A 628 15.19 -6.12 2.93
N GLY A 629 14.24 -5.86 3.84
CA GLY A 629 13.86 -6.81 4.88
C GLY A 629 13.28 -8.10 4.32
N SER A 630 12.41 -8.00 3.30
CA SER A 630 11.78 -9.16 2.66
C SER A 630 12.77 -9.97 1.84
N LEU A 631 13.75 -9.32 1.20
CA LEU A 631 14.83 -10.01 0.48
C LEU A 631 15.74 -10.83 1.41
N LEU A 632 15.82 -10.46 2.69
CA LEU A 632 16.54 -11.22 3.70
C LEU A 632 15.70 -12.33 4.36
N SER A 633 14.39 -12.35 4.09
CA SER A 633 13.54 -13.44 4.56
C SER A 633 13.94 -14.74 3.86
N GLY A 634 13.98 -15.85 4.61
CA GLY A 634 14.44 -17.14 4.06
C GLY A 634 15.94 -17.18 3.67
N ALA A 635 16.71 -16.09 3.84
CA ALA A 635 18.13 -16.04 3.49
C ALA A 635 18.92 -17.17 4.14
N ARG A 636 18.60 -17.57 5.37
CA ARG A 636 19.27 -18.70 6.04
C ARG A 636 19.12 -20.03 5.29
N LEU A 637 17.96 -20.28 4.66
CA LEU A 637 17.71 -21.53 3.93
C LEU A 637 18.61 -21.62 2.69
N TYR A 638 18.71 -20.51 1.95
CA TYR A 638 19.31 -20.50 0.62
C TYR A 638 20.74 -19.95 0.56
N ALA A 639 21.18 -19.14 1.52
CA ALA A 639 22.47 -18.43 1.45
C ALA A 639 23.72 -19.33 1.34
N ARG A 640 23.61 -20.61 1.70
CA ARG A 640 24.71 -21.59 1.55
C ARG A 640 24.84 -22.07 0.10
N SER A 641 23.73 -22.21 -0.60
CA SER A 641 23.66 -22.64 -2.00
C SER A 641 23.74 -21.46 -2.95
N TYR A 642 23.04 -20.36 -2.62
CA TYR A 642 22.92 -19.13 -3.41
C TYR A 642 23.30 -17.91 -2.55
N PRO A 643 24.60 -17.66 -2.33
CA PRO A 643 25.06 -16.61 -1.41
C PRO A 643 24.62 -15.19 -1.78
N TRP A 644 24.44 -14.90 -3.07
CA TRP A 644 24.05 -13.57 -3.56
C TRP A 644 22.70 -13.10 -3.00
N LEU A 645 21.75 -14.03 -2.78
CA LEU A 645 20.42 -13.75 -2.22
C LEU A 645 20.49 -13.06 -0.85
N ALA A 646 21.52 -13.39 -0.06
CA ALA A 646 21.69 -12.83 1.28
C ALA A 646 22.75 -11.72 1.33
N ILE A 647 23.84 -11.85 0.55
CA ILE A 647 24.97 -10.90 0.61
C ILE A 647 24.54 -9.51 0.16
N TYR A 648 23.88 -9.38 -0.99
CA TYR A 648 23.63 -8.06 -1.56
C TYR A 648 22.59 -7.25 -0.77
N PRO A 649 21.44 -7.82 -0.35
CA PRO A 649 20.51 -7.10 0.53
C PRO A 649 21.14 -6.75 1.89
N ALA A 650 21.93 -7.65 2.47
CA ALA A 650 22.63 -7.38 3.73
C ALA A 650 23.70 -6.28 3.58
N LEU A 651 24.39 -6.24 2.45
CA LEU A 651 25.36 -5.20 2.11
C LEU A 651 24.68 -3.85 1.92
N ALA A 652 23.49 -3.81 1.30
CA ALA A 652 22.70 -2.58 1.16
C ALA A 652 22.33 -1.99 2.54
N PHE A 653 21.83 -2.81 3.46
CA PHE A 653 21.62 -2.40 4.87
C PHE A 653 22.91 -1.89 5.51
N PHE A 654 24.01 -2.64 5.38
CA PHE A 654 25.29 -2.25 5.98
C PHE A 654 25.80 -0.90 5.46
N ILE A 655 25.78 -0.67 4.14
CA ILE A 655 26.19 0.60 3.53
C ILE A 655 25.31 1.75 4.05
N ALA A 656 23.99 1.53 4.14
CA ALA A 656 23.07 2.53 4.68
C ALA A 656 23.35 2.87 6.15
N ILE A 657 23.50 1.86 7.00
CA ILE A 657 23.78 2.03 8.43
C ILE A 657 25.12 2.75 8.63
N VAL A 658 26.17 2.34 7.89
CA VAL A 658 27.48 3.02 7.91
C VAL A 658 27.37 4.47 7.46
N GLY A 659 26.66 4.72 6.34
CA GLY A 659 26.48 6.06 5.79
C GLY A 659 25.84 7.02 6.79
N PHE A 660 24.71 6.61 7.38
CA PHE A 660 24.00 7.40 8.39
C PHE A 660 24.80 7.58 9.68
N ASN A 661 25.48 6.54 10.17
CA ASN A 661 26.31 6.65 11.38
C ASN A 661 27.53 7.57 11.19
N LEU A 662 28.22 7.47 10.05
CA LEU A 662 29.33 8.36 9.70
C LEU A 662 28.85 9.80 9.53
N PHE A 663 27.72 9.99 8.86
CA PHE A 663 27.13 11.31 8.65
C PHE A 663 26.73 11.97 9.98
N GLY A 664 26.04 11.23 10.86
CA GLY A 664 25.65 11.70 12.19
C GLY A 664 26.84 12.10 13.05
N GLU A 665 27.90 11.28 13.06
CA GLU A 665 29.16 11.60 13.76
C GLU A 665 29.86 12.82 13.12
N GLY A 666 29.85 12.91 11.79
CA GLY A 666 30.40 14.02 11.04
C GLY A 666 29.73 15.35 11.42
N ILE A 667 28.40 15.39 11.44
CA ILE A 667 27.61 16.55 11.87
C ILE A 667 27.94 16.93 13.31
N ARG A 668 27.98 15.96 14.23
CA ARG A 668 28.31 16.19 15.64
C ARG A 668 29.65 16.90 15.80
N ARG A 669 30.70 16.41 15.14
CA ARG A 669 32.05 17.02 15.17
C ARG A 669 32.08 18.41 14.57
N MET A 670 31.32 18.62 13.50
CA MET A 670 31.21 19.93 12.87
C MET A 670 30.57 20.94 13.83
N ILE A 671 29.53 20.53 14.57
CA ILE A 671 28.88 21.37 15.59
C ILE A 671 29.85 21.71 16.72
N GLU A 672 30.58 20.71 17.23
CA GLU A 672 31.56 20.87 18.31
C GLU A 672 32.73 21.80 17.91
N THR A 673 33.17 21.76 16.65
CA THR A 673 34.35 22.55 16.18
C THR A 673 34.00 23.97 15.75
N VAL A 674 32.85 24.19 15.13
CA VAL A 674 32.48 25.50 14.55
C VAL A 674 31.61 26.33 15.52
N GLY A 675 31.03 25.71 16.55
CA GLY A 675 30.15 26.40 17.50
C GLY A 675 28.97 27.06 16.78
N VAL A 676 28.27 26.30 15.95
CA VAL A 676 27.21 26.84 15.10
C VAL A 676 26.03 27.28 15.98
N GLY A 677 25.81 28.58 16.12
CA GLY A 677 24.59 29.15 16.67
C GLY A 677 23.44 29.01 15.66
N PHE A 678 22.69 27.91 15.75
CA PHE A 678 21.54 27.63 14.86
C PHE A 678 20.33 28.57 15.07
N GLY A 679 20.43 29.60 15.90
CA GLY A 679 19.40 30.64 16.02
C GLY A 679 19.09 31.39 14.70
N LYS A 680 20.00 31.33 13.71
CA LYS A 680 19.78 31.85 12.34
C LYS A 680 19.30 30.79 11.33
N LEU A 681 19.15 29.53 11.74
CA LEU A 681 18.61 28.44 10.92
C LEU A 681 17.08 28.40 10.88
N PHE A 682 16.37 29.33 11.49
CA PHE A 682 14.98 29.66 11.12
C PHE A 682 14.99 30.90 10.23
N ASN A 683 15.62 30.79 9.07
CA ASN A 683 15.58 31.79 8.00
C ASN A 683 14.74 31.25 6.84
N ARG A 684 14.31 32.11 5.92
CA ARG A 684 13.55 31.71 4.73
C ARG A 684 14.20 30.52 4.00
N TYR A 685 15.52 30.48 3.89
CA TYR A 685 16.25 29.43 3.18
C TYR A 685 16.14 28.03 3.81
N THR A 686 16.14 27.93 5.13
CA THR A 686 16.04 26.64 5.83
C THR A 686 14.61 26.16 5.90
N LEU A 687 13.64 27.08 5.99
CA LEU A 687 12.23 26.76 5.82
C LEU A 687 11.97 26.26 4.40
N SER A 688 12.55 26.92 3.38
CA SER A 688 12.49 26.48 1.99
C SER A 688 13.16 25.12 1.79
N LEU A 689 14.29 24.84 2.46
CA LEU A 689 14.98 23.55 2.37
C LEU A 689 14.20 22.44 3.06
N ALA A 690 13.59 22.72 4.22
CA ALA A 690 12.70 21.78 4.91
C ALA A 690 11.43 21.51 4.09
N LEU A 691 10.81 22.55 3.53
CA LEU A 691 9.65 22.43 2.64
C LEU A 691 10.02 21.65 1.38
N GLY A 692 11.16 21.95 0.76
CA GLY A 692 11.70 21.20 -0.37
C GLY A 692 11.94 19.73 -0.02
N GLY A 693 12.50 19.44 1.16
CA GLY A 693 12.66 18.08 1.65
C GLY A 693 11.32 17.35 1.87
N LEU A 694 10.31 18.03 2.42
CA LEU A 694 8.96 17.49 2.58
C LEU A 694 8.28 17.24 1.23
N LEU A 695 8.45 18.13 0.26
CA LEU A 695 7.94 17.96 -1.10
C LEU A 695 8.62 16.79 -1.81
N ILE A 696 9.95 16.67 -1.72
CA ILE A 696 10.71 15.53 -2.26
C ILE A 696 10.27 14.24 -1.58
N PHE A 697 10.06 14.24 -0.26
CA PHE A 697 9.57 13.08 0.47
C PHE A 697 8.15 12.69 0.07
N GLY A 698 7.24 13.66 -0.05
CA GLY A 698 5.87 13.43 -0.51
C GLY A 698 5.82 12.90 -1.95
N TRP A 699 6.64 13.48 -2.83
CA TRP A 699 6.82 13.00 -4.20
C TRP A 699 7.40 11.59 -4.24
N ALA A 700 8.45 11.30 -3.46
CA ALA A 700 9.04 9.96 -3.40
C ALA A 700 7.99 8.94 -2.93
N ARG A 701 7.26 9.26 -1.85
CA ARG A 701 6.19 8.42 -1.31
C ARG A 701 5.03 8.18 -2.29
N ALA A 702 4.72 9.16 -3.15
CA ALA A 702 3.71 9.03 -4.20
C ALA A 702 4.21 8.18 -5.39
N ASN A 703 5.51 8.14 -5.62
CA ASN A 703 6.16 7.37 -6.69
C ASN A 703 6.86 6.10 -6.19
N THR A 704 6.46 5.59 -5.02
CA THR A 704 6.93 4.29 -4.50
C THR A 704 5.90 3.20 -4.66
N GLY A 705 6.36 1.97 -4.90
CA GLY A 705 5.52 0.77 -4.96
C GLY A 705 5.20 0.34 -6.39
N SER A 706 4.35 -0.67 -6.51
CA SER A 706 3.91 -1.30 -7.76
C SER A 706 3.27 -0.30 -8.71
N ILE A 707 2.49 0.64 -8.17
CA ILE A 707 1.80 1.66 -8.96
C ILE A 707 2.72 2.53 -9.82
N ALA A 708 3.94 2.84 -9.35
CA ALA A 708 4.88 3.64 -10.12
C ALA A 708 5.34 2.90 -11.39
N TYR A 709 5.47 1.57 -11.30
CA TYR A 709 5.79 0.71 -12.43
C TYR A 709 4.58 0.53 -13.35
N TYR A 710 3.39 0.28 -12.80
CA TYR A 710 2.16 0.19 -13.61
C TYR A 710 1.89 1.48 -14.36
N ARG A 711 2.14 2.64 -13.74
CA ARG A 711 2.03 3.94 -14.42
C ARG A 711 2.99 4.05 -15.60
N GLN A 712 4.24 3.63 -15.44
CA GLN A 712 5.21 3.62 -16.53
C GLN A 712 4.82 2.65 -17.64
N GLN A 713 4.28 1.48 -17.29
CA GLN A 713 3.80 0.48 -18.26
C GLN A 713 2.53 0.94 -18.97
N ALA A 714 1.63 1.64 -18.27
CA ALA A 714 0.41 2.19 -18.85
C ALA A 714 0.71 3.24 -19.94
N ARG A 715 1.78 4.03 -19.78
CA ARG A 715 2.28 4.97 -20.79
C ARG A 715 2.85 4.31 -22.06
N ALA A 716 2.93 2.99 -22.09
CA ALA A 716 3.30 2.27 -23.31
C ALA A 716 2.14 2.13 -24.30
N PHE A 717 0.92 2.52 -23.90
CA PHE A 717 -0.26 2.57 -24.75
C PHE A 717 -0.06 3.62 -25.86
N ASP A 718 -0.30 3.25 -27.11
CA ASP A 718 -0.10 4.10 -28.29
C ASP A 718 -1.45 4.46 -28.94
N GLY A 719 -1.88 5.71 -28.80
CA GLY A 719 -3.12 6.20 -29.39
C GLY A 719 -3.13 6.21 -30.92
N GLN A 720 -1.97 6.33 -31.57
CA GLN A 720 -1.87 6.28 -33.03
C GLN A 720 -2.06 4.85 -33.53
N LEU A 721 -1.54 3.85 -32.81
CA LEU A 721 -1.77 2.45 -33.12
C LEU A 721 -3.25 2.08 -32.93
N ALA A 722 -3.86 2.52 -31.82
CA ALA A 722 -5.29 2.37 -31.60
C ALA A 722 -6.11 3.02 -32.73
N LEU A 723 -5.78 4.24 -33.15
CA LEU A 723 -6.44 4.91 -34.28
C LEU A 723 -6.30 4.11 -35.59
N ALA A 724 -5.13 3.53 -35.85
CA ALA A 724 -4.91 2.68 -37.02
C ALA A 724 -5.77 1.40 -36.98
N GLN A 725 -5.96 0.81 -35.79
CA GLN A 725 -6.87 -0.34 -35.60
C GLN A 725 -8.32 0.05 -35.82
N VAL A 726 -8.76 1.24 -35.38
CA VAL A 726 -10.10 1.77 -35.72
C VAL A 726 -10.22 1.87 -37.23
N GLY A 727 -9.22 2.44 -37.92
CA GLY A 727 -9.22 2.56 -39.38
C GLY A 727 -9.30 1.23 -40.13
N GLN A 728 -8.69 0.18 -39.58
CA GLN A 728 -8.82 -1.17 -40.14
C GLN A 728 -10.23 -1.73 -39.90
N LEU A 729 -10.78 -1.58 -38.69
CA LEU A 729 -12.13 -2.05 -38.40
C LEU A 729 -13.18 -1.34 -39.24
N THR A 730 -12.99 -0.05 -39.55
CA THR A 730 -13.87 0.76 -40.40
C THR A 730 -13.58 0.62 -41.90
N ALA A 731 -12.68 -0.30 -42.30
CA ALA A 731 -12.37 -0.51 -43.71
C ALA A 731 -13.63 -0.96 -44.49
N PRO A 732 -13.78 -0.54 -45.76
CA PRO A 732 -14.96 -0.89 -46.56
C PRO A 732 -15.20 -2.40 -46.71
N GLU A 733 -14.14 -3.20 -46.67
CA GLU A 733 -14.19 -4.66 -46.72
C GLU A 733 -14.99 -5.30 -45.59
N PHE A 734 -15.04 -4.66 -44.41
CA PHE A 734 -15.83 -5.14 -43.27
C PHE A 734 -17.30 -4.69 -43.30
N GLN A 735 -17.74 -3.97 -44.34
CA GLN A 735 -19.15 -3.63 -44.57
C GLN A 735 -19.82 -2.98 -43.33
N GLY A 736 -19.09 -2.06 -42.68
CA GLY A 736 -19.54 -1.38 -41.45
C GLY A 736 -19.67 -2.28 -40.22
N ARG A 737 -19.25 -3.56 -40.32
CA ARG A 737 -19.45 -4.62 -39.31
C ARG A 737 -20.93 -4.80 -38.98
N SER A 738 -21.78 -4.53 -39.97
CA SER A 738 -23.24 -4.54 -39.85
C SER A 738 -23.73 -5.95 -39.60
N LEU A 739 -24.61 -6.12 -38.62
CA LEU A 739 -25.34 -7.36 -38.40
C LEU A 739 -26.04 -7.80 -39.70
N GLY A 740 -25.90 -9.08 -40.07
CA GLY A 740 -26.43 -9.63 -41.32
C GLY A 740 -25.47 -9.67 -42.51
N THR A 741 -24.26 -9.09 -42.39
CA THR A 741 -23.26 -9.04 -43.48
C THR A 741 -22.12 -10.05 -43.31
N GLU A 742 -21.45 -10.43 -44.41
CA GLU A 742 -20.21 -11.22 -44.34
C GLU A 742 -19.09 -10.45 -43.63
N GLY A 743 -19.04 -9.12 -43.78
CA GLY A 743 -18.04 -8.26 -43.16
C GLY A 743 -18.04 -8.27 -41.62
N MET A 744 -19.20 -8.53 -40.99
CA MET A 744 -19.27 -8.81 -39.55
C MET A 744 -18.49 -10.09 -39.20
N GLY A 745 -18.63 -11.14 -39.99
CA GLY A 745 -17.87 -12.38 -39.85
C GLY A 745 -16.37 -12.15 -40.01
N ASP A 746 -15.97 -11.47 -41.09
CA ASP A 746 -14.56 -11.19 -41.40
C ASP A 746 -13.90 -10.33 -40.31
N SER A 747 -14.62 -9.36 -39.75
CA SER A 747 -14.13 -8.56 -38.63
C SER A 747 -13.89 -9.39 -37.37
N ALA A 748 -14.76 -10.37 -37.07
CA ALA A 748 -14.55 -11.30 -35.96
C ALA A 748 -13.30 -12.18 -36.18
N ASP A 749 -13.06 -12.65 -37.41
CA ASP A 749 -11.85 -13.40 -37.75
C ASP A 749 -10.59 -12.54 -37.61
N TRP A 750 -10.65 -11.28 -38.04
CA TRP A 750 -9.55 -10.34 -37.86
C TRP A 750 -9.23 -10.10 -36.37
N ILE A 751 -10.25 -9.89 -35.52
CA ILE A 751 -10.05 -9.71 -34.08
C ILE A 751 -9.44 -10.96 -33.45
N ALA A 752 -9.90 -12.16 -33.85
CA ALA A 752 -9.34 -13.42 -33.35
C ALA A 752 -7.85 -13.58 -33.74
N GLN A 753 -7.48 -13.20 -34.96
CA GLN A 753 -6.08 -13.16 -35.39
C GLN A 753 -5.26 -12.15 -34.57
N GLN A 754 -5.83 -11.00 -34.22
CA GLN A 754 -5.16 -10.05 -33.34
C GLN A 754 -4.95 -10.66 -31.93
N PHE A 755 -5.97 -11.29 -31.33
CA PHE A 755 -5.85 -11.96 -30.03
C PHE A 755 -4.76 -13.04 -30.04
N GLU A 756 -4.69 -13.85 -31.10
CA GLU A 756 -3.64 -14.86 -31.27
C GLU A 756 -2.25 -14.22 -31.42
N SER A 757 -2.11 -13.20 -32.27
CA SER A 757 -0.83 -12.50 -32.48
C SER A 757 -0.32 -11.81 -31.21
N LEU A 758 -1.23 -11.41 -30.32
CA LEU A 758 -0.95 -10.82 -29.02
C LEU A 758 -0.73 -11.86 -27.91
N GLY A 759 -0.75 -13.16 -28.23
CA GLY A 759 -0.42 -14.24 -27.31
C GLY A 759 -1.50 -14.54 -26.27
N LEU A 760 -2.77 -14.21 -26.54
CA LEU A 760 -3.88 -14.68 -25.72
C LEU A 760 -4.13 -16.18 -25.97
N PHE A 761 -4.72 -16.85 -24.99
CA PHE A 761 -5.25 -18.19 -25.15
C PHE A 761 -6.69 -18.14 -25.68
N ASN A 762 -7.12 -19.22 -26.31
CA ASN A 762 -8.49 -19.41 -26.78
C ASN A 762 -9.48 -19.51 -25.61
N GLY A 763 -10.38 -18.54 -25.50
CA GLY A 763 -11.41 -18.52 -24.43
C GLY A 763 -12.81 -18.95 -24.90
N GLY A 764 -12.96 -19.31 -26.19
CA GLY A 764 -14.23 -19.70 -26.79
C GLY A 764 -14.53 -21.21 -26.73
N GLU A 765 -15.49 -21.61 -27.54
CA GLU A 765 -15.98 -22.98 -27.63
C GLU A 765 -14.97 -23.88 -28.37
N ASN A 766 -14.89 -25.15 -27.97
CA ASN A 766 -14.09 -26.18 -28.66
C ASN A 766 -12.62 -25.79 -28.92
N ALA A 767 -12.00 -25.07 -27.97
CA ALA A 767 -10.62 -24.55 -28.11
C ALA A 767 -10.45 -23.59 -29.31
N THR A 768 -11.46 -22.77 -29.60
CA THR A 768 -11.39 -21.66 -30.54
C THR A 768 -11.52 -20.32 -29.80
N TYR A 769 -11.30 -19.21 -30.50
CA TYR A 769 -11.64 -17.89 -29.95
C TYR A 769 -13.14 -17.58 -30.06
N PHE A 770 -13.93 -18.42 -30.72
CA PHE A 770 -15.31 -18.08 -31.03
C PHE A 770 -16.30 -18.72 -30.06
N GLN A 771 -17.31 -17.95 -29.68
CA GLN A 771 -18.55 -18.48 -29.14
C GLN A 771 -19.68 -18.13 -30.12
N ASN A 772 -20.34 -19.16 -30.64
CA ASN A 772 -21.41 -18.97 -31.61
C ASN A 772 -22.74 -18.75 -30.89
N ARG A 773 -23.46 -17.71 -31.28
CA ARG A 773 -24.80 -17.43 -30.80
C ARG A 773 -25.72 -17.13 -31.97
N THR A 774 -26.99 -17.41 -31.79
CA THR A 774 -28.01 -17.14 -32.80
C THR A 774 -28.63 -15.77 -32.54
N ARG A 775 -28.81 -14.96 -33.58
CA ARG A 775 -29.40 -13.63 -33.51
C ARG A 775 -30.69 -13.54 -34.27
N GLU A 776 -31.63 -12.84 -33.63
CA GLU A 776 -32.92 -12.48 -34.17
C GLU A 776 -33.00 -10.94 -34.34
N PHE A 777 -33.28 -10.46 -35.55
CA PHE A 777 -33.42 -9.04 -35.88
C PHE A 777 -34.26 -8.85 -37.14
N THR A 778 -34.67 -7.61 -37.41
CA THR A 778 -35.33 -7.23 -38.67
C THR A 778 -34.34 -6.55 -39.60
N GLN A 779 -34.23 -7.04 -40.84
CA GLN A 779 -33.52 -6.38 -41.93
C GLN A 779 -34.50 -5.55 -42.77
N ILE A 780 -34.29 -4.24 -42.84
CA ILE A 780 -35.14 -3.35 -43.64
C ILE A 780 -34.80 -3.51 -45.13
N ASN A 781 -35.83 -3.81 -45.93
CA ASN A 781 -35.70 -4.05 -47.37
C ASN A 781 -35.82 -2.75 -48.18
N SER A 782 -36.66 -1.82 -47.72
CA SER A 782 -36.86 -0.52 -48.34
C SER A 782 -37.27 0.54 -47.29
N PRO A 783 -37.01 1.84 -47.52
CA PRO A 783 -37.36 2.89 -46.58
C PRO A 783 -38.84 2.86 -46.18
N ALA A 784 -39.13 3.01 -44.88
CA ALA A 784 -40.50 3.10 -44.41
C ALA A 784 -41.28 4.22 -45.12
N GLN A 785 -42.58 4.00 -45.27
CA GLN A 785 -43.52 4.94 -45.88
C GLN A 785 -44.54 5.39 -44.83
N LEU A 786 -44.81 6.69 -44.78
CA LEU A 786 -45.85 7.29 -43.95
C LEU A 786 -46.60 8.35 -44.78
N GLY A 787 -47.91 8.17 -44.89
CA GLY A 787 -48.82 9.06 -45.59
C GLY A 787 -49.90 9.58 -44.64
N ILE A 788 -50.19 10.88 -44.70
CA ILE A 788 -51.28 11.52 -43.95
C ILE A 788 -52.29 12.05 -44.96
N TRP A 789 -53.57 11.70 -44.81
CA TRP A 789 -54.64 12.13 -45.73
C TRP A 789 -55.26 13.47 -45.32
N ASP A 790 -54.44 14.52 -45.32
CA ASP A 790 -54.83 15.89 -44.93
C ASP A 790 -54.61 16.96 -46.03
N GLY A 791 -54.03 16.58 -47.17
CA GLY A 791 -53.78 17.47 -48.32
C GLY A 791 -52.48 18.27 -48.24
N ASP A 792 -51.66 18.07 -47.20
CA ASP A 792 -50.38 18.74 -46.99
C ASP A 792 -49.19 17.97 -47.62
N PRO A 793 -47.96 18.55 -47.68
CA PRO A 793 -46.81 17.94 -48.35
C PRO A 793 -46.45 16.55 -47.84
N ALA A 794 -45.88 15.74 -48.75
CA ALA A 794 -45.32 14.42 -48.45
C ALA A 794 -44.23 14.50 -47.38
N LEU A 795 -44.20 13.48 -46.52
CA LEU A 795 -43.24 13.37 -45.42
C LEU A 795 -41.89 12.83 -45.91
N THR A 796 -40.82 13.24 -45.25
CA THR A 796 -39.45 12.84 -45.62
C THR A 796 -38.91 11.80 -44.62
N TYR A 797 -38.52 10.63 -45.11
CA TYR A 797 -37.86 9.57 -44.34
C TYR A 797 -36.57 10.07 -43.67
N ARG A 798 -36.28 9.62 -42.44
CA ARG A 798 -35.18 10.07 -41.55
C ARG A 798 -35.18 11.56 -41.18
N THR A 799 -36.21 12.32 -41.56
CA THR A 799 -36.36 13.74 -41.18
C THR A 799 -37.65 13.97 -40.42
N ASP A 800 -38.76 13.45 -40.94
CA ASP A 800 -40.08 13.58 -40.34
C ASP A 800 -40.47 12.31 -39.57
N PHE A 801 -40.01 11.13 -40.02
CA PHE A 801 -40.27 9.82 -39.42
C PHE A 801 -39.19 8.77 -39.77
N VAL A 802 -39.09 7.71 -38.97
CA VAL A 802 -38.20 6.54 -39.16
C VAL A 802 -38.80 5.31 -38.46
N GLU A 803 -38.32 4.11 -38.73
CA GLU A 803 -38.73 2.89 -38.04
C GLU A 803 -38.49 2.98 -36.52
N TYR A 804 -39.42 2.45 -35.72
CA TYR A 804 -39.30 2.42 -34.26
C TYR A 804 -38.47 1.20 -33.78
N PRO A 805 -37.32 1.38 -33.09
CA PRO A 805 -36.49 0.28 -32.59
C PRO A 805 -37.00 -0.26 -31.24
N GLY A 806 -38.27 -0.67 -31.20
CA GLY A 806 -38.93 -1.20 -30.00
C GLY A 806 -38.56 -2.65 -29.66
N TYR A 807 -39.23 -3.20 -28.64
CA TYR A 807 -39.04 -4.60 -28.20
C TYR A 807 -39.60 -5.66 -29.16
N PHE A 808 -40.38 -5.22 -30.15
CA PHE A 808 -41.05 -6.05 -31.15
C PHE A 808 -40.72 -5.59 -32.58
N SER A 809 -40.98 -6.45 -33.56
CA SER A 809 -40.75 -6.13 -34.97
C SER A 809 -41.68 -5.02 -35.44
N ALA A 810 -41.09 -3.96 -36.00
CA ALA A 810 -41.80 -2.83 -36.57
C ALA A 810 -42.28 -3.09 -38.02
N VAL A 811 -42.18 -4.33 -38.53
CA VAL A 811 -42.54 -4.68 -39.92
C VAL A 811 -44.04 -4.77 -40.06
N GLY A 812 -44.59 -4.23 -41.15
CA GLY A 812 -46.00 -4.40 -41.49
C GLY A 812 -46.61 -3.29 -42.33
N GLU A 813 -47.92 -3.38 -42.55
CA GLU A 813 -48.70 -2.36 -43.25
C GLU A 813 -49.99 -2.09 -42.47
N ALA A 814 -50.31 -0.81 -42.30
CA ALA A 814 -51.50 -0.38 -41.59
C ALA A 814 -52.07 0.91 -42.20
N SER A 815 -53.39 1.01 -42.23
CA SER A 815 -54.12 2.22 -42.63
C SER A 815 -55.34 2.38 -41.75
N GLY A 816 -55.60 3.59 -41.24
CA GLY A 816 -56.75 3.87 -40.39
C GLY A 816 -56.70 5.24 -39.72
N GLN A 817 -57.63 5.47 -38.79
CA GLN A 817 -57.67 6.71 -38.01
C GLN A 817 -56.70 6.68 -36.84
N VAL A 818 -56.01 7.81 -36.62
CA VAL A 818 -55.07 7.96 -35.52
C VAL A 818 -55.78 8.34 -34.22
N ARG A 819 -55.41 7.70 -33.12
CA ARG A 819 -55.87 7.99 -31.77
C ARG A 819 -54.69 8.21 -30.83
N ALA A 820 -54.67 9.35 -30.15
CA ALA A 820 -53.61 9.65 -29.18
C ALA A 820 -53.91 8.96 -27.84
N LEU A 821 -52.97 8.12 -27.40
CA LEU A 821 -53.07 7.37 -26.16
C LEU A 821 -52.26 8.06 -25.05
N LEU A 822 -52.94 8.38 -23.94
CA LEU A 822 -52.35 8.97 -22.75
C LEU A 822 -52.53 8.02 -21.56
N THR A 823 -51.45 7.81 -20.81
CA THR A 823 -51.47 7.01 -19.59
C THR A 823 -50.90 7.80 -18.42
N GLY A 824 -51.55 7.72 -17.26
CA GLY A 824 -50.95 8.20 -16.00
C GLY A 824 -49.79 7.30 -15.56
N THR A 825 -49.20 7.57 -14.39
CA THR A 825 -48.06 6.78 -13.89
C THR A 825 -48.41 5.29 -13.82
N LEU A 826 -47.59 4.45 -14.45
CA LEU A 826 -47.85 3.01 -14.55
C LEU A 826 -47.31 2.28 -13.31
N SER A 827 -48.14 1.49 -12.64
CA SER A 827 -47.73 0.70 -11.47
C SER A 827 -47.42 -0.74 -11.86
N ARG A 828 -46.20 -1.22 -11.57
CA ARG A 828 -45.74 -2.60 -11.86
C ARG A 828 -46.66 -3.70 -11.30
N GLY A 829 -47.45 -3.41 -10.25
CA GLY A 829 -48.37 -4.38 -9.64
C GLY A 829 -49.82 -4.28 -10.12
N SER A 830 -50.36 -3.06 -10.30
CA SER A 830 -51.77 -2.89 -10.67
C SER A 830 -52.02 -2.67 -12.16
N PHE A 831 -50.98 -2.45 -12.96
CA PHE A 831 -51.11 -2.32 -14.41
C PHE A 831 -51.74 -3.56 -15.05
N GLY A 832 -51.29 -4.77 -14.70
CA GLY A 832 -51.87 -6.01 -15.23
C GLY A 832 -53.35 -6.24 -14.87
N ALA A 833 -53.78 -5.79 -13.69
CA ALA A 833 -55.13 -6.03 -13.18
C ALA A 833 -56.14 -4.91 -13.51
N ARG A 834 -55.68 -3.65 -13.67
CA ARG A 834 -56.54 -2.47 -13.89
C ARG A 834 -56.19 -1.72 -15.18
N GLY A 835 -54.92 -1.51 -15.47
CA GLY A 835 -54.44 -0.78 -16.65
C GLY A 835 -54.68 -1.54 -17.95
N ARG A 836 -54.24 -2.80 -18.04
CA ARG A 836 -54.38 -3.63 -19.26
C ARG A 836 -55.84 -3.84 -19.68
N PRO A 837 -56.79 -4.19 -18.79
CA PRO A 837 -58.19 -4.26 -19.18
C PRO A 837 -58.84 -2.91 -19.50
N ALA A 838 -58.30 -1.79 -19.02
CA ALA A 838 -58.78 -0.45 -19.40
C ALA A 838 -58.30 -0.08 -20.81
N LEU A 839 -57.05 -0.40 -21.13
CA LEU A 839 -56.44 -0.21 -22.45
C LEU A 839 -57.16 -1.05 -23.52
N GLU A 840 -57.41 -2.35 -23.25
CA GLU A 840 -58.13 -3.26 -24.15
C GLU A 840 -59.62 -2.86 -24.39
N ARG A 841 -60.23 -2.10 -23.47
CA ARG A 841 -61.61 -1.57 -23.63
C ARG A 841 -61.67 -0.26 -24.41
N ALA A 842 -60.60 0.52 -24.36
CA ALA A 842 -60.55 1.84 -24.98
C ALA A 842 -60.11 1.80 -26.45
N LEU A 843 -59.48 0.70 -26.89
CA LEU A 843 -58.81 0.58 -28.19
C LEU A 843 -59.35 -0.60 -29.02
N GLY A 844 -59.45 -0.41 -30.33
CA GLY A 844 -59.86 -1.41 -31.30
C GLY A 844 -58.68 -1.99 -32.11
N LYS A 845 -58.89 -3.16 -32.75
CA LYS A 845 -57.86 -3.84 -33.58
C LYS A 845 -57.42 -3.03 -34.81
N ASP A 846 -58.25 -2.09 -35.28
CA ASP A 846 -58.00 -1.26 -36.47
C ASP A 846 -57.51 0.17 -36.12
N ASP A 847 -57.28 0.46 -34.84
CA ASP A 847 -56.85 1.79 -34.38
C ASP A 847 -55.33 1.98 -34.59
N LEU A 848 -54.92 3.13 -35.14
CA LEU A 848 -53.52 3.58 -35.18
C LEU A 848 -53.22 4.42 -33.95
N LEU A 849 -52.23 4.04 -33.13
CA LEU A 849 -51.96 4.71 -31.87
C LEU A 849 -50.86 5.76 -31.99
N LEU A 850 -51.11 6.97 -31.51
CA LEU A 850 -50.09 7.99 -31.28
C LEU A 850 -49.72 8.03 -29.79
N VAL A 851 -48.47 7.74 -29.46
CA VAL A 851 -47.95 7.75 -28.08
C VAL A 851 -46.84 8.79 -27.92
N LEU A 852 -46.84 9.48 -26.77
CA LEU A 852 -46.00 10.68 -26.56
C LEU A 852 -44.61 10.39 -25.99
N SER A 853 -44.36 9.15 -25.57
CA SER A 853 -43.08 8.66 -25.06
C SER A 853 -42.93 7.17 -25.28
N GLU A 854 -41.69 6.70 -25.26
CA GLU A 854 -41.33 5.29 -25.42
C GLU A 854 -41.82 4.41 -24.27
N ASP A 855 -41.89 4.95 -23.05
CA ASP A 855 -42.46 4.24 -21.90
C ASP A 855 -43.92 3.83 -22.18
N VAL A 856 -44.70 4.73 -22.80
CA VAL A 856 -46.08 4.43 -23.20
C VAL A 856 -46.12 3.49 -24.39
N ALA A 857 -45.17 3.60 -25.33
CA ALA A 857 -45.03 2.67 -26.46
C ALA A 857 -44.83 1.23 -26.00
N SER A 858 -43.96 1.02 -25.00
CA SER A 858 -43.70 -0.31 -24.40
C SER A 858 -44.94 -0.93 -23.75
N VAL A 859 -45.94 -0.12 -23.42
CA VAL A 859 -47.19 -0.56 -22.79
C VAL A 859 -48.32 -0.71 -23.80
N ALA A 860 -48.34 0.16 -24.82
CA ALA A 860 -49.27 0.08 -25.95
C ALA A 860 -49.14 -1.25 -26.71
N GLU A 861 -47.94 -1.86 -26.67
CA GLU A 861 -47.66 -3.19 -27.24
C GLU A 861 -48.61 -4.29 -26.73
N PHE A 862 -49.17 -4.13 -25.53
CA PHE A 862 -50.05 -5.14 -24.92
C PHE A 862 -51.53 -4.98 -25.27
N ALA A 863 -51.90 -4.00 -26.11
CA ALA A 863 -53.28 -3.72 -26.47
C ALA A 863 -53.58 -3.92 -27.97
N PRO A 864 -54.86 -4.08 -28.35
CA PRO A 864 -55.25 -4.19 -29.75
C PRO A 864 -54.98 -2.85 -30.47
N HIS A 865 -54.20 -2.90 -31.54
CA HIS A 865 -53.95 -1.79 -32.46
C HIS A 865 -53.42 -2.33 -33.80
N SER A 866 -53.58 -1.57 -34.88
CA SER A 866 -53.08 -1.93 -36.21
C SER A 866 -51.72 -1.34 -36.53
N GLY A 867 -51.26 -0.31 -35.81
CA GLY A 867 -49.94 0.31 -35.97
C GLY A 867 -49.65 1.38 -34.91
N LEU A 868 -48.37 1.74 -34.75
CA LEU A 868 -47.90 2.58 -33.66
C LEU A 868 -47.05 3.76 -34.17
N LEU A 869 -47.40 4.98 -33.74
CA LEU A 869 -46.64 6.21 -33.95
C LEU A 869 -46.10 6.69 -32.61
N VAL A 870 -44.78 6.69 -32.46
CA VAL A 870 -44.10 7.10 -31.23
C VAL A 870 -43.47 8.46 -31.44
N VAL A 871 -43.75 9.43 -30.58
CA VAL A 871 -43.07 10.73 -30.64
C VAL A 871 -41.65 10.57 -30.10
N ALA A 872 -40.65 10.81 -30.96
CA ALA A 872 -39.24 10.75 -30.56
C ALA A 872 -38.91 11.86 -29.54
N SER A 873 -38.12 11.50 -28.53
CA SER A 873 -37.70 12.43 -27.48
C SER A 873 -36.53 13.30 -27.93
N ASP A 874 -35.65 12.76 -28.77
CA ASP A 874 -34.52 13.45 -29.38
C ASP A 874 -34.73 13.56 -30.91
N PRO A 875 -34.68 14.77 -31.51
CA PRO A 875 -34.72 14.92 -32.96
C PRO A 875 -33.63 14.15 -33.72
N GLU A 876 -32.47 13.90 -33.09
CA GLU A 876 -31.38 13.15 -33.72
C GLU A 876 -31.68 11.66 -33.90
N ASP A 877 -32.64 11.10 -33.15
CA ASP A 877 -33.05 9.69 -33.31
C ASP A 877 -33.56 9.37 -34.72
N MET A 878 -34.03 10.39 -35.47
CA MET A 878 -34.42 10.21 -36.88
C MET A 878 -33.25 9.78 -37.77
N GLN A 879 -32.02 10.12 -37.38
CA GLN A 879 -30.79 9.87 -38.15
C GLN A 879 -29.98 8.69 -37.59
N ARG A 880 -30.25 8.24 -36.37
CA ARG A 880 -29.50 7.15 -35.75
C ARG A 880 -29.84 5.79 -36.35
N HIS A 881 -28.85 4.91 -36.40
CA HIS A 881 -29.03 3.52 -36.81
C HIS A 881 -29.23 2.62 -35.58
N TYR A 882 -30.45 2.10 -35.44
CA TYR A 882 -30.82 1.16 -34.39
C TYR A 882 -31.20 -0.19 -35.00
N THR A 883 -30.88 -1.27 -34.28
CA THR A 883 -31.35 -2.60 -34.68
C THR A 883 -32.82 -2.74 -34.32
N ILE A 884 -33.63 -3.07 -35.32
CA ILE A 884 -35.05 -3.35 -35.12
C ILE A 884 -35.19 -4.79 -34.66
N SER A 885 -36.01 -5.01 -33.63
CA SER A 885 -36.26 -6.35 -33.12
C SER A 885 -36.82 -7.28 -34.20
N GLY A 886 -36.38 -8.53 -34.23
CA GLY A 886 -37.00 -9.57 -35.07
C GLY A 886 -38.19 -10.24 -34.40
N ARG A 887 -38.43 -9.96 -33.12
CA ARG A 887 -39.47 -10.62 -32.33
C ARG A 887 -40.84 -10.16 -32.76
N ASP A 888 -41.62 -11.08 -33.30
CA ASP A 888 -43.04 -10.83 -33.56
C ASP A 888 -43.79 -10.54 -32.25
N LEU A 889 -44.66 -9.53 -32.29
CA LEU A 889 -45.56 -9.19 -31.19
C LEU A 889 -46.61 -10.30 -31.04
N ILE A 890 -46.49 -11.15 -30.01
CA ILE A 890 -47.50 -12.17 -29.68
C ILE A 890 -48.41 -11.61 -28.57
N VAL A 891 -49.52 -10.99 -28.96
CA VAL A 891 -50.51 -10.48 -28.00
C VAL A 891 -51.54 -11.57 -27.71
N SER A 892 -51.59 -12.01 -26.46
CA SER A 892 -52.74 -12.74 -25.92
C SER A 892 -53.74 -11.73 -25.37
N ASN A 893 -54.94 -11.70 -25.94
CA ASN A 893 -56.04 -10.89 -25.44
C ASN A 893 -56.42 -11.36 -24.03
N TYR A 894 -56.29 -10.49 -23.04
CA TYR A 894 -56.49 -10.87 -21.63
C TYR A 894 -57.96 -11.22 -21.33
N LEU A 895 -58.89 -10.61 -22.06
CA LEU A 895 -60.34 -10.81 -21.91
C LEU A 895 -60.88 -12.02 -22.71
N THR A 896 -60.27 -12.37 -23.84
CA THR A 896 -60.78 -13.42 -24.76
C THR A 896 -59.87 -14.63 -24.94
N GLY A 897 -58.60 -14.55 -24.53
CA GLY A 897 -57.58 -15.58 -24.74
C GLY A 897 -57.10 -15.72 -26.19
N GLU A 898 -57.58 -14.86 -27.10
CA GLU A 898 -57.24 -14.87 -28.52
C GLU A 898 -55.77 -14.44 -28.72
N LEU A 899 -55.00 -15.22 -29.49
CA LEU A 899 -53.65 -14.86 -29.91
C LEU A 899 -53.75 -14.14 -31.26
N THR A 900 -53.50 -12.84 -31.28
CA THR A 900 -53.29 -12.09 -32.53
C THR A 900 -51.79 -11.95 -32.74
N GLY A 901 -51.27 -12.59 -33.77
CA GLY A 901 -50.01 -12.20 -34.38
C GLY A 901 -50.30 -11.38 -35.63
N LYS A 902 -49.44 -10.41 -35.93
CA LYS A 902 -48.79 -10.21 -37.24
C LYS A 902 -48.48 -8.75 -37.47
N HIS A 903 -47.20 -8.48 -37.74
CA HIS A 903 -46.72 -7.39 -38.58
C HIS A 903 -47.40 -6.03 -38.31
N THR A 904 -47.23 -5.52 -37.10
CA THR A 904 -47.73 -4.19 -36.71
C THR A 904 -46.65 -3.16 -37.01
N PRO A 905 -46.83 -2.28 -38.01
CA PRO A 905 -45.84 -1.26 -38.30
C PRO A 905 -45.73 -0.27 -37.15
N ALA A 906 -44.49 0.07 -36.79
CA ALA A 906 -44.21 1.05 -35.76
C ALA A 906 -43.18 2.06 -36.25
N LEU A 907 -43.51 3.36 -36.14
CA LEU A 907 -42.66 4.45 -36.58
C LEU A 907 -42.41 5.45 -35.46
N TRP A 908 -41.18 5.90 -35.34
CA TRP A 908 -40.87 7.15 -34.68
C TRP A 908 -41.21 8.33 -35.58
N ILE A 909 -41.82 9.37 -35.00
CA ILE A 909 -42.15 10.61 -35.68
C ILE A 909 -41.65 11.81 -34.87
N THR A 910 -41.36 12.92 -35.56
CA THR A 910 -41.01 14.16 -34.86
C THR A 910 -42.21 14.79 -34.17
N GLU A 911 -41.96 15.60 -33.12
CA GLU A 911 -43.00 16.37 -32.45
C GLU A 911 -43.78 17.30 -33.42
N LYS A 912 -43.12 17.76 -34.49
CA LYS A 912 -43.75 18.52 -35.57
C LYS A 912 -44.85 17.72 -36.27
N ILE A 913 -44.58 16.46 -36.63
CA ILE A 913 -45.56 15.58 -37.28
C ILE A 913 -46.66 15.17 -36.30
N ALA A 914 -46.32 14.89 -35.05
CA ALA A 914 -47.32 14.59 -34.02
C ALA A 914 -48.30 15.76 -33.80
N ASN A 915 -47.80 17.00 -33.78
CA ASN A 915 -48.66 18.19 -33.71
C ASN A 915 -49.53 18.39 -34.97
N ARG A 916 -49.06 18.00 -36.15
CA ARG A 916 -49.85 18.00 -37.39
C ARG A 916 -51.02 17.01 -37.29
N LEU A 917 -50.78 15.80 -36.79
CA LEU A 917 -51.84 14.81 -36.54
C LEU A 917 -52.87 15.29 -35.50
N LEU A 918 -52.46 16.11 -34.53
CA LEU A 918 -53.35 16.63 -33.49
C LEU A 918 -54.10 17.91 -33.88
N GLN A 919 -53.79 18.53 -35.01
CA GLN A 919 -54.29 19.87 -35.36
C GLN A 919 -55.82 19.97 -35.36
N GLY A 920 -56.54 18.92 -35.78
CA GLY A 920 -58.00 18.85 -35.79
C GLY A 920 -58.66 18.80 -34.40
N THR A 921 -57.90 18.49 -33.35
CA THR A 921 -58.38 18.35 -31.96
C THR A 921 -58.26 19.64 -31.15
N GLY A 922 -57.44 20.59 -31.60
CA GLY A 922 -57.07 21.78 -30.82
C GLY A 922 -56.00 21.55 -29.75
N GLU A 923 -55.48 20.32 -29.62
CA GLU A 923 -54.41 19.94 -28.70
C GLU A 923 -53.03 19.97 -29.36
N THR A 924 -51.97 20.04 -28.53
CA THR A 924 -50.57 19.90 -28.95
C THR A 924 -49.87 18.85 -28.09
N VAL A 925 -48.75 18.30 -28.56
CA VAL A 925 -47.93 17.34 -27.78
C VAL A 925 -47.59 17.90 -26.40
N ALA A 926 -47.23 19.19 -26.30
CA ALA A 926 -46.97 19.85 -25.02
C ALA A 926 -48.23 20.00 -24.14
N SER A 927 -49.41 20.17 -24.73
CA SER A 927 -50.68 20.15 -24.00
C SER A 927 -51.00 18.76 -23.46
N LEU A 928 -50.87 17.74 -24.32
CA LEU A 928 -51.15 16.36 -23.97
C LEU A 928 -50.17 15.80 -22.93
N ARG A 929 -48.87 16.13 -23.00
CA ARG A 929 -47.89 15.77 -21.96
C ARG A 929 -48.27 16.37 -20.59
N ARG A 930 -48.81 17.60 -20.55
CA ARG A 930 -49.33 18.21 -19.31
C ARG A 930 -50.58 17.50 -18.82
N GLN A 931 -51.51 17.16 -19.72
CA GLN A 931 -52.70 16.38 -19.36
C GLN A 931 -52.32 15.00 -18.81
N GLN A 932 -51.33 14.34 -19.42
CA GLN A 932 -50.84 13.02 -19.00
C GLN A 932 -50.31 13.02 -17.55
N THR A 933 -49.63 14.09 -17.13
CA THR A 933 -49.17 14.24 -15.74
C THR A 933 -50.29 14.48 -14.71
N SER A 934 -51.50 14.82 -15.18
CA SER A 934 -52.68 14.98 -14.32
C SER A 934 -53.54 13.72 -14.18
N LEU A 935 -53.24 12.68 -14.98
CA LEU A 935 -53.92 11.37 -14.90
C LEU A 935 -53.47 10.60 -13.64
N GLY A 936 -54.39 9.89 -13.01
CA GLY A 936 -54.11 8.99 -11.89
C GLY A 936 -53.28 7.77 -12.30
N THR A 937 -52.75 7.05 -11.30
CA THR A 937 -51.98 5.81 -11.54
C THR A 937 -52.82 4.76 -12.30
N ASP A 938 -52.25 4.18 -13.36
CA ASP A 938 -52.90 3.23 -14.29
C ASP A 938 -54.18 3.77 -14.98
N GLU A 939 -54.43 5.08 -14.96
CA GLU A 939 -55.52 5.71 -15.71
C GLU A 939 -55.15 5.85 -17.19
N VAL A 940 -56.08 5.52 -18.07
CA VAL A 940 -55.89 5.53 -19.54
C VAL A 940 -56.94 6.45 -20.16
N THR A 941 -56.50 7.36 -21.01
CA THR A 941 -57.35 8.25 -21.81
C THR A 941 -56.94 8.18 -23.27
N VAL A 942 -57.92 8.19 -24.19
CA VAL A 942 -57.69 8.15 -25.63
C VAL A 942 -58.37 9.36 -26.26
N ILE A 943 -57.67 10.06 -27.15
CA ILE A 943 -58.16 11.23 -27.87
C ILE A 943 -58.22 10.88 -29.35
N ASP A 944 -59.40 11.00 -29.95
CA ASP A 944 -59.59 10.77 -31.37
C ASP A 944 -59.09 11.99 -32.16
N THR A 945 -58.18 11.76 -33.12
CA THR A 945 -57.62 12.84 -33.93
C THR A 945 -58.46 13.15 -35.17
N GLY A 946 -59.27 12.19 -35.63
CA GLY A 946 -60.01 12.26 -36.89
C GLY A 946 -59.14 12.28 -38.15
N VAL A 947 -57.83 11.99 -38.05
CA VAL A 947 -56.90 11.99 -39.18
C VAL A 947 -56.60 10.55 -39.61
N ASP A 948 -56.79 10.26 -40.90
CA ASP A 948 -56.42 8.99 -41.50
C ASP A 948 -54.93 8.98 -41.89
N VAL A 949 -54.24 7.90 -41.57
CA VAL A 949 -52.81 7.68 -41.84
C VAL A 949 -52.60 6.30 -42.45
N SER A 950 -51.68 6.20 -43.41
CA SER A 950 -51.12 4.92 -43.88
C SER A 950 -49.65 4.82 -43.54
N MET A 951 -49.22 3.65 -43.09
CA MET A 951 -47.82 3.36 -42.87
C MET A 951 -47.44 1.97 -43.37
N THR A 952 -46.23 1.86 -43.89
CA THR A 952 -45.64 0.61 -44.35
C THR A 952 -44.19 0.54 -43.94
N VAL A 953 -43.79 -0.56 -43.31
CA VAL A 953 -42.41 -0.90 -43.00
C VAL A 953 -42.14 -2.25 -43.65
N ASP A 954 -41.36 -2.23 -44.72
CA ASP A 954 -40.97 -3.43 -45.46
C ASP A 954 -39.65 -3.97 -44.92
N GLY A 955 -39.70 -5.12 -44.25
CA GLY A 955 -38.52 -5.75 -43.66
C GLY A 955 -38.67 -7.27 -43.58
N THR A 956 -37.52 -7.94 -43.55
CA THR A 956 -37.39 -9.38 -43.40
C THR A 956 -36.93 -9.71 -41.99
N ILE A 957 -37.70 -10.51 -41.25
CA ILE A 957 -37.27 -11.03 -39.95
C ILE A 957 -36.23 -12.13 -40.19
N VAL A 958 -35.04 -11.95 -39.64
CA VAL A 958 -33.96 -12.94 -39.64
C VAL A 958 -33.91 -13.53 -38.23
N ASP A 959 -34.24 -14.82 -38.09
CA ASP A 959 -34.43 -15.51 -36.79
C ASP A 959 -33.24 -16.39 -36.39
N GLN A 960 -32.39 -16.79 -37.35
CA GLN A 960 -31.26 -17.70 -37.13
C GLN A 960 -29.91 -17.19 -37.64
N PHE A 961 -29.61 -15.90 -37.47
CA PHE A 961 -28.31 -15.39 -37.92
C PHE A 961 -27.18 -15.83 -36.98
N PRO A 962 -26.12 -16.50 -37.46
CA PRO A 962 -25.00 -16.88 -36.62
C PRO A 962 -24.10 -15.68 -36.34
N ALA A 963 -24.10 -15.20 -35.10
CA ALA A 963 -23.16 -14.18 -34.62
C ALA A 963 -22.06 -14.81 -33.78
N ARG A 964 -20.83 -14.31 -33.92
CA ARG A 964 -19.65 -14.84 -33.24
C ARG A 964 -19.15 -13.84 -32.20
N HIS A 965 -19.10 -14.23 -30.94
CA HIS A 965 -18.28 -13.52 -29.96
C HIS A 965 -16.83 -13.98 -30.10
N VAL A 966 -15.88 -13.06 -29.97
CA VAL A 966 -14.44 -13.36 -29.94
C VAL A 966 -13.94 -13.23 -28.51
N ILE A 967 -13.48 -14.33 -27.94
CA ILE A 967 -13.13 -14.47 -26.53
C ILE A 967 -11.67 -14.90 -26.42
N GLY A 968 -10.84 -14.01 -25.87
CA GLY A 968 -9.44 -14.25 -25.55
C GLY A 968 -9.24 -14.37 -24.04
N TYR A 969 -8.34 -15.26 -23.62
CA TYR A 969 -8.06 -15.53 -22.23
C TYR A 969 -6.58 -15.24 -21.91
N LEU A 970 -6.33 -14.42 -20.88
CA LEU A 970 -5.00 -14.20 -20.32
C LEU A 970 -4.97 -14.77 -18.90
N PRO A 971 -4.30 -15.91 -18.66
CA PRO A 971 -4.29 -16.54 -17.35
C PRO A 971 -3.57 -15.66 -16.32
N GLY A 972 -4.15 -15.60 -15.12
CA GLY A 972 -3.46 -15.10 -13.95
C GLY A 972 -2.30 -16.03 -13.60
N VAL A 973 -1.13 -15.45 -13.35
CA VAL A 973 0.01 -16.17 -12.80
C VAL A 973 -0.23 -16.30 -11.31
N SER A 974 -0.42 -17.54 -10.84
CA SER A 974 -0.56 -17.78 -9.42
C SER A 974 0.76 -17.45 -8.71
N GLY A 975 0.81 -16.28 -8.06
CA GLY A 975 1.75 -16.05 -6.95
C GLY A 975 1.46 -16.96 -5.74
N ARG A 976 0.43 -17.81 -5.85
CA ARG A 976 -0.10 -18.70 -4.84
C ARG A 976 -0.38 -20.07 -5.48
N ALA A 977 0.67 -20.86 -5.66
CA ALA A 977 0.51 -22.30 -5.80
C ALA A 977 0.03 -22.85 -4.44
N GLY A 978 -1.29 -22.77 -4.25
CA GLY A 978 -2.02 -23.38 -3.16
C GLY A 978 -2.89 -24.52 -3.69
N SER A 979 -2.35 -25.40 -4.55
CA SER A 979 -2.97 -26.71 -4.78
C SER A 979 -2.64 -27.64 -3.60
N GLY A 980 -3.07 -27.24 -2.42
CA GLY A 980 -3.15 -28.12 -1.26
C GLY A 980 -4.36 -29.04 -1.40
N ASP A 981 -4.35 -29.93 -2.39
CA ASP A 981 -5.18 -31.13 -2.36
C ASP A 981 -4.29 -32.38 -2.36
N THR A 982 -3.84 -32.73 -1.16
CA THR A 982 -3.45 -34.09 -0.81
C THR A 982 -4.08 -34.47 0.52
N SER A 983 -5.40 -34.32 0.66
CA SER A 983 -6.13 -35.05 1.70
C SER A 983 -6.84 -36.24 1.08
N PHE A 984 -6.15 -37.38 1.12
CA PHE A 984 -6.79 -38.67 1.35
C PHE A 984 -7.55 -38.57 2.68
N ASP A 985 -8.79 -38.07 2.67
CA ASP A 985 -9.74 -38.25 3.76
C ASP A 985 -11.19 -38.18 3.21
N LYS A 986 -11.53 -39.13 2.35
CA LYS A 986 -12.91 -39.58 2.20
C LYS A 986 -13.10 -40.68 3.25
N ASP A 987 -13.76 -40.37 4.36
CA ASP A 987 -14.66 -41.27 5.13
C ASP A 987 -14.90 -40.82 6.59
N LEU A 988 -15.25 -39.55 6.83
CA LEU A 988 -15.86 -39.14 8.10
C LEU A 988 -17.07 -38.21 7.87
N PRO A 989 -18.30 -38.65 8.17
CA PRO A 989 -19.46 -37.79 8.13
C PRO A 989 -19.53 -36.95 9.41
N GLY A 990 -19.39 -35.62 9.30
CA GLY A 990 -19.74 -34.69 10.39
C GLY A 990 -18.75 -33.58 10.76
N GLY A 991 -17.74 -33.28 9.95
CA GLY A 991 -16.83 -32.14 10.20
C GLY A 991 -17.31 -30.86 9.51
N SER A 992 -17.80 -29.88 10.25
CA SER A 992 -18.10 -28.53 9.75
C SER A 992 -16.86 -27.87 9.13
N ALA A 993 -17.00 -27.39 7.90
CA ALA A 993 -15.98 -26.70 7.12
C ALA A 993 -15.63 -25.31 7.70
N GLN A 994 -14.96 -25.27 8.84
CA GLN A 994 -14.40 -24.06 9.45
C GLN A 994 -12.89 -24.22 9.57
N GLY A 995 -12.16 -23.85 8.51
CA GLY A 995 -10.70 -23.96 8.49
C GLY A 995 -10.00 -23.70 7.16
N ARG A 996 -10.70 -23.34 6.08
CA ARG A 996 -10.05 -22.75 4.90
C ARG A 996 -9.74 -21.29 5.23
N SER A 997 -8.47 -20.88 5.21
CA SER A 997 -8.16 -19.46 5.07
C SER A 997 -8.67 -19.04 3.69
N VAL A 998 -9.74 -18.26 3.66
CA VAL A 998 -10.54 -17.88 2.48
C VAL A 998 -9.74 -17.15 1.38
N ASP A 999 -8.47 -16.80 1.59
CA ASP A 999 -7.87 -15.66 0.91
C ASP A 999 -6.88 -15.91 -0.24
N GLN A 1000 -6.44 -17.13 -0.57
CA GLN A 1000 -5.16 -17.23 -1.31
C GLN A 1000 -5.10 -18.13 -2.57
N ALA A 1001 -5.99 -17.91 -3.53
CA ALA A 1001 -5.75 -18.11 -4.97
C ALA A 1001 -6.41 -16.93 -5.71
N LEU A 1002 -5.64 -15.99 -6.29
CA LEU A 1002 -6.20 -14.87 -7.06
C LEU A 1002 -6.43 -15.23 -8.53
N ASP A 1003 -5.76 -16.28 -8.98
CA ASP A 1003 -5.86 -16.86 -10.32
C ASP A 1003 -7.28 -17.35 -10.62
N ASN A 1004 -8.06 -17.70 -9.60
CA ASN A 1004 -9.49 -18.00 -9.71
C ASN A 1004 -10.41 -16.76 -9.76
N LYS A 1005 -9.87 -15.54 -9.68
CA LYS A 1005 -10.63 -14.32 -9.90
C LYS A 1005 -10.52 -13.91 -11.36
N LEU A 1006 -11.63 -13.51 -11.96
CA LEU A 1006 -11.71 -13.16 -13.36
C LEU A 1006 -12.12 -11.69 -13.55
N ILE A 1007 -11.33 -10.96 -14.31
CA ILE A 1007 -11.65 -9.61 -14.77
C ILE A 1007 -12.10 -9.72 -16.22
N VAL A 1008 -13.30 -9.24 -16.52
CA VAL A 1008 -13.85 -9.33 -17.88
C VAL A 1008 -13.81 -7.95 -18.53
N VAL A 1009 -13.12 -7.83 -19.66
CA VAL A 1009 -13.03 -6.60 -20.44
C VAL A 1009 -13.80 -6.81 -21.73
N MET A 1010 -14.80 -5.97 -21.98
CA MET A 1010 -15.77 -6.19 -23.04
C MET A 1010 -15.86 -4.95 -23.95
N ALA A 1011 -15.98 -5.19 -25.25
CA ALA A 1011 -16.29 -4.16 -26.23
C ALA A 1011 -17.21 -4.76 -27.28
N GLN A 1012 -18.25 -4.01 -27.66
CA GLN A 1012 -19.08 -4.37 -28.81
C GLN A 1012 -18.26 -4.14 -30.08
N TYR A 1013 -18.32 -5.04 -31.07
CA TYR A 1013 -17.62 -4.85 -32.34
C TYR A 1013 -18.54 -4.63 -33.55
N ASP A 1014 -19.78 -5.12 -33.48
CA ASP A 1014 -20.78 -5.07 -34.53
C ASP A 1014 -21.63 -3.81 -34.47
N SER A 1015 -22.20 -3.44 -35.62
CA SER A 1015 -23.11 -2.29 -35.75
C SER A 1015 -24.50 -2.74 -36.22
N ALA A 1016 -25.48 -1.85 -36.06
CA ALA A 1016 -26.86 -2.11 -36.45
C ALA A 1016 -26.96 -2.43 -37.96
N PRO A 1017 -27.95 -3.25 -38.39
CA PRO A 1017 -28.21 -3.51 -39.80
C PRO A 1017 -28.29 -2.22 -40.62
N ILE A 1018 -27.43 -2.10 -41.64
CA ILE A 1018 -27.41 -0.94 -42.53
C ILE A 1018 -28.19 -1.27 -43.81
N PRO A 1019 -29.07 -0.38 -44.30
CA PRO A 1019 -29.72 -0.55 -45.60
C PRO A 1019 -28.70 -0.67 -46.76
N PRO A 1020 -29.00 -1.40 -47.85
CA PRO A 1020 -28.05 -1.66 -48.94
C PRO A 1020 -27.42 -0.42 -49.60
N ASP A 1021 -28.10 0.73 -49.53
CA ASP A 1021 -27.69 1.99 -50.18
C ASP A 1021 -27.06 3.01 -49.20
N GLU A 1022 -26.89 2.65 -47.92
CA GLU A 1022 -26.33 3.52 -46.88
C GLU A 1022 -24.96 3.00 -46.39
N ALA A 1023 -24.11 3.89 -45.91
CA ALA A 1023 -22.82 3.54 -45.33
C ALA A 1023 -22.70 4.12 -43.91
N HIS A 1024 -22.30 3.29 -42.95
CA HIS A 1024 -22.08 3.69 -41.57
C HIS A 1024 -20.88 2.94 -41.01
N GLU A 1025 -19.86 3.68 -40.58
CA GLU A 1025 -18.58 3.10 -40.13
C GLU A 1025 -18.62 2.66 -38.66
N ALA A 1026 -19.50 3.24 -37.84
CA ALA A 1026 -19.58 3.04 -36.39
C ALA A 1026 -18.22 3.22 -35.68
N ALA A 1027 -17.42 4.20 -36.11
CA ALA A 1027 -16.02 4.33 -35.73
C ALA A 1027 -15.83 4.53 -34.21
N ASN A 1028 -16.63 5.41 -33.60
CA ASN A 1028 -16.60 5.73 -32.19
C ASN A 1028 -17.47 4.78 -31.38
N PHE A 1029 -18.70 4.48 -31.83
CA PHE A 1029 -19.66 3.69 -31.07
C PHE A 1029 -19.10 2.33 -30.61
N ASN A 1030 -18.44 1.59 -31.50
CA ASN A 1030 -17.97 0.22 -31.24
C ASN A 1030 -16.49 -0.03 -31.57
N ALA A 1031 -15.98 0.43 -32.73
CA ALA A 1031 -14.60 0.14 -33.17
C ALA A 1031 -13.55 0.75 -32.24
N SER A 1032 -13.80 1.96 -31.71
CA SER A 1032 -12.91 2.61 -30.74
C SER A 1032 -12.69 1.76 -29.47
N GLY A 1033 -13.73 1.11 -28.95
CA GLY A 1033 -13.65 0.25 -27.77
C GLY A 1033 -12.82 -1.01 -28.02
N VAL A 1034 -13.00 -1.66 -29.17
CA VAL A 1034 -12.20 -2.82 -29.58
C VAL A 1034 -10.74 -2.44 -29.80
N ALA A 1035 -10.47 -1.33 -30.47
CA ALA A 1035 -9.10 -0.84 -30.68
C ALA A 1035 -8.39 -0.54 -29.34
N VAL A 1036 -9.07 0.15 -28.41
CA VAL A 1036 -8.52 0.38 -27.07
C VAL A 1036 -8.24 -0.93 -26.33
N MET A 1037 -9.11 -1.94 -26.46
CA MET A 1037 -8.88 -3.28 -25.89
C MET A 1037 -7.63 -3.94 -26.48
N LEU A 1038 -7.49 -3.96 -27.81
CA LEU A 1038 -6.37 -4.58 -28.51
C LEU A 1038 -5.04 -3.91 -28.15
N GLU A 1039 -5.01 -2.58 -28.14
CA GLU A 1039 -3.82 -1.83 -27.77
C GLU A 1039 -3.48 -1.98 -26.27
N ALA A 1040 -4.49 -2.09 -25.39
CA ALA A 1040 -4.26 -2.41 -23.98
C ALA A 1040 -3.62 -3.80 -23.82
N ILE A 1041 -4.11 -4.82 -24.52
CA ILE A 1041 -3.51 -6.17 -24.53
C ILE A 1041 -2.05 -6.11 -25.01
N ARG A 1042 -1.79 -5.42 -26.13
CA ARG A 1042 -0.43 -5.24 -26.66
C ARG A 1042 0.49 -4.57 -25.65
N ALA A 1043 0.06 -3.48 -25.02
CA ALA A 1043 0.84 -2.76 -24.04
C ALA A 1043 1.12 -3.60 -22.78
N MET A 1044 0.17 -4.44 -22.32
CA MET A 1044 0.40 -5.41 -21.24
C MET A 1044 1.50 -6.43 -21.61
N GLN A 1045 1.41 -7.00 -22.81
CA GLN A 1045 2.36 -8.01 -23.29
C GLN A 1045 3.75 -7.42 -23.53
N ALA A 1046 3.83 -6.27 -24.20
CA ALA A 1046 5.08 -5.56 -24.49
C ALA A 1046 5.81 -5.10 -23.22
N SER A 1047 5.08 -4.87 -22.13
CA SER A 1047 5.63 -4.48 -20.84
C SER A 1047 5.93 -5.66 -19.90
N GLU A 1048 5.82 -6.91 -20.37
CA GLU A 1048 5.96 -8.15 -19.59
C GLU A 1048 5.08 -8.16 -18.31
N TYR A 1049 3.88 -7.59 -18.39
CA TYR A 1049 2.97 -7.53 -17.26
C TYR A 1049 2.37 -8.91 -16.97
N GLN A 1050 2.60 -9.42 -15.75
CA GLN A 1050 2.10 -10.70 -15.27
C GLN A 1050 0.95 -10.48 -14.27
N PRO A 1051 -0.32 -10.69 -14.64
CA PRO A 1051 -1.44 -10.48 -13.74
C PRO A 1051 -1.55 -11.61 -12.70
N TYR A 1052 -2.10 -11.34 -11.52
CA TYR A 1052 -2.43 -12.37 -10.53
C TYR A 1052 -3.85 -12.89 -10.70
N ARG A 1053 -4.77 -12.02 -11.12
CA ARG A 1053 -6.13 -12.36 -11.54
C ARG A 1053 -6.14 -12.66 -13.04
N SER A 1054 -7.01 -13.56 -13.47
CA SER A 1054 -7.14 -13.87 -14.89
C SER A 1054 -7.95 -12.79 -15.61
N TYR A 1055 -7.66 -12.55 -16.89
CA TYR A 1055 -8.46 -11.66 -17.74
C TYR A 1055 -9.19 -12.45 -18.82
N LEU A 1056 -10.45 -12.09 -19.04
CA LEU A 1056 -11.23 -12.49 -20.19
C LEU A 1056 -11.50 -11.26 -21.06
N PHE A 1057 -10.97 -11.25 -22.28
CA PHE A 1057 -11.19 -10.21 -23.26
C PHE A 1057 -12.29 -10.66 -24.21
N VAL A 1058 -13.37 -9.89 -24.32
CA VAL A 1058 -14.56 -10.26 -25.07
C VAL A 1058 -14.92 -9.16 -26.06
N ALA A 1059 -14.63 -9.38 -27.34
CA ALA A 1059 -15.23 -8.60 -28.42
C ALA A 1059 -16.56 -9.27 -28.81
N TYR A 1060 -17.68 -8.66 -28.46
CA TYR A 1060 -18.99 -9.29 -28.60
C TYR A 1060 -19.84 -8.68 -29.71
N ALA A 1061 -20.66 -9.52 -30.34
CA ALA A 1061 -21.78 -9.11 -31.17
C ALA A 1061 -22.97 -8.74 -30.27
N GLY A 1062 -23.23 -7.43 -30.15
CA GLY A 1062 -24.20 -6.81 -29.25
C GLY A 1062 -25.50 -6.39 -29.91
N GLU A 1063 -25.62 -6.46 -31.23
CA GLU A 1063 -26.86 -6.14 -31.93
C GLU A 1063 -27.79 -7.36 -32.06
N GLY A 1064 -29.09 -7.09 -32.17
CA GLY A 1064 -30.14 -8.11 -32.26
C GLY A 1064 -30.51 -8.74 -30.91
N GLN A 1065 -31.33 -9.79 -30.97
CA GLN A 1065 -31.80 -10.53 -29.79
C GLN A 1065 -31.18 -11.94 -29.74
N ASP A 1066 -30.87 -12.41 -28.54
CA ASP A 1066 -30.32 -13.75 -28.28
C ASP A 1066 -31.42 -14.66 -27.69
N GLY A 1067 -32.07 -15.46 -28.53
CA GLY A 1067 -33.20 -16.30 -28.12
C GLY A 1067 -34.43 -15.51 -27.66
N GLY A 1068 -34.72 -14.36 -28.31
CA GLY A 1068 -35.84 -13.48 -27.99
C GLY A 1068 -35.60 -12.50 -26.83
N GLU A 1069 -34.39 -12.48 -26.25
CA GLU A 1069 -33.98 -11.55 -25.20
C GLU A 1069 -32.96 -10.51 -25.71
N PRO A 1070 -33.07 -9.22 -25.32
CA PRO A 1070 -32.02 -8.25 -25.56
C PRO A 1070 -30.71 -8.65 -24.88
N ILE A 1071 -29.59 -8.41 -25.55
CA ILE A 1071 -28.26 -8.66 -24.99
C ILE A 1071 -27.99 -7.61 -23.92
N ARG A 1072 -27.71 -8.08 -22.70
CA ARG A 1072 -27.31 -7.22 -21.59
C ARG A 1072 -25.80 -7.37 -21.40
N PRO A 1073 -25.01 -6.31 -21.61
CA PRO A 1073 -23.56 -6.35 -21.41
C PRO A 1073 -23.15 -6.85 -20.00
N GLY A 1074 -24.02 -6.67 -18.99
CA GLY A 1074 -23.80 -7.16 -17.62
C GLY A 1074 -24.04 -8.65 -17.37
N ASP A 1075 -24.67 -9.41 -18.29
CA ASP A 1075 -24.91 -10.86 -18.10
C ASP A 1075 -23.72 -11.70 -18.59
N VAL A 1076 -22.62 -11.62 -17.85
CA VAL A 1076 -21.36 -12.27 -18.19
C VAL A 1076 -21.46 -13.81 -18.21
N ARG A 1077 -22.48 -14.40 -17.57
CA ARG A 1077 -22.68 -15.85 -17.51
C ARG A 1077 -22.82 -16.46 -18.90
N LYS A 1078 -23.49 -15.78 -19.83
CA LYS A 1078 -23.66 -16.26 -21.22
C LYS A 1078 -22.30 -16.41 -21.91
N PHE A 1079 -21.33 -15.53 -21.65
CA PHE A 1079 -19.98 -15.64 -22.20
C PHE A 1079 -19.16 -16.76 -21.52
N LEU A 1080 -19.28 -16.91 -20.19
CA LEU A 1080 -18.56 -17.96 -19.45
C LEU A 1080 -19.02 -19.38 -19.80
N GLN A 1081 -20.23 -19.55 -20.36
CA GLN A 1081 -20.70 -20.84 -20.88
C GLN A 1081 -19.91 -21.33 -22.10
N ALA A 1082 -19.12 -20.46 -22.77
CA ALA A 1082 -18.30 -20.86 -23.92
C ALA A 1082 -17.31 -21.98 -23.57
N HIS A 1083 -16.88 -22.06 -22.31
CA HIS A 1083 -15.89 -23.03 -21.87
C HIS A 1083 -16.35 -23.81 -20.63
N VAL A 1084 -16.29 -25.14 -20.72
CA VAL A 1084 -16.68 -26.02 -19.61
C VAL A 1084 -15.77 -25.79 -18.42
N GLY A 1085 -16.36 -25.43 -17.28
CA GLY A 1085 -15.64 -25.22 -16.03
C GLY A 1085 -15.39 -23.74 -15.69
N PHE A 1086 -15.50 -22.80 -16.63
CA PHE A 1086 -15.28 -21.37 -16.34
C PHE A 1086 -16.24 -20.83 -15.28
N THR A 1087 -17.53 -21.17 -15.38
CA THR A 1087 -18.58 -20.78 -14.42
C THR A 1087 -18.38 -21.36 -13.02
N SER A 1088 -17.67 -22.47 -12.89
CA SER A 1088 -17.37 -23.12 -11.60
C SER A 1088 -15.97 -22.82 -11.06
N ALA A 1089 -15.03 -22.47 -11.94
CA ALA A 1089 -13.62 -22.26 -11.61
C ALA A 1089 -13.31 -20.80 -11.28
N PHE A 1090 -14.07 -19.85 -11.84
CA PHE A 1090 -13.80 -18.43 -11.67
C PHE A 1090 -14.90 -17.69 -10.91
N GLU A 1091 -14.49 -16.76 -10.05
CA GLU A 1091 -15.35 -15.73 -9.47
C GLU A 1091 -15.08 -14.40 -10.20
N VAL A 1092 -16.11 -13.79 -10.76
CA VAL A 1092 -15.98 -12.53 -11.50
C VAL A 1092 -15.71 -11.40 -10.52
N GLU A 1093 -14.50 -10.82 -10.56
CA GLU A 1093 -14.08 -9.69 -9.73
C GLU A 1093 -14.72 -8.38 -10.22
N GLY A 1094 -14.85 -8.23 -11.54
CA GLY A 1094 -15.59 -7.14 -12.15
C GLY A 1094 -15.52 -7.13 -13.68
N VAL A 1095 -16.40 -6.34 -14.27
CA VAL A 1095 -16.63 -6.22 -15.71
C VAL A 1095 -16.33 -4.79 -16.13
N ILE A 1096 -15.53 -4.61 -17.16
CA ILE A 1096 -15.14 -3.32 -17.72
C ILE A 1096 -15.69 -3.27 -19.14
N LEU A 1097 -16.70 -2.44 -19.37
CA LEU A 1097 -17.29 -2.21 -20.67
C LEU A 1097 -16.64 -0.98 -21.33
N LEU A 1098 -16.17 -1.13 -22.56
CA LEU A 1098 -15.53 -0.08 -23.35
C LEU A 1098 -16.47 0.34 -24.47
N GLN A 1099 -16.79 1.64 -24.53
CA GLN A 1099 -17.70 2.20 -25.53
C GLN A 1099 -17.39 3.67 -25.78
N GLY A 1100 -17.38 4.11 -27.05
CA GLY A 1100 -17.29 5.55 -27.36
C GLY A 1100 -16.05 6.25 -26.81
N LEU A 1101 -14.84 5.72 -27.01
CA LEU A 1101 -13.61 6.24 -26.42
C LEU A 1101 -12.80 7.18 -27.33
N GLY A 1102 -13.18 7.29 -28.60
CA GLY A 1102 -12.42 7.99 -29.64
C GLY A 1102 -12.89 9.41 -29.95
N ASP A 1103 -14.14 9.75 -29.62
CA ASP A 1103 -14.78 11.02 -29.98
C ASP A 1103 -15.85 11.46 -28.94
N GLY A 1104 -16.20 12.76 -28.93
CA GLY A 1104 -17.16 13.40 -28.01
C GLY A 1104 -16.82 14.86 -27.70
N SER A 1105 -17.79 15.71 -27.36
CA SER A 1105 -17.56 17.15 -27.11
C SER A 1105 -16.81 17.48 -25.81
N GLY A 1106 -16.80 16.55 -24.85
CA GLY A 1106 -16.18 16.76 -23.55
C GLY A 1106 -14.65 16.58 -23.55
N ASP A 1107 -14.03 16.91 -22.42
CA ASP A 1107 -12.57 16.96 -22.25
C ASP A 1107 -12.00 15.90 -21.29
N GLY A 1108 -12.76 14.83 -21.04
CA GLY A 1108 -12.37 13.73 -20.16
C GLY A 1108 -13.22 12.47 -20.29
N LEU A 1109 -12.88 11.47 -19.48
CA LEU A 1109 -13.58 10.20 -19.37
C LEU A 1109 -14.85 10.31 -18.52
N GLU A 1110 -15.93 9.70 -18.99
CA GLU A 1110 -17.13 9.42 -18.23
C GLU A 1110 -17.11 7.97 -17.75
N ILE A 1111 -17.32 7.81 -16.43
CA ILE A 1111 -17.28 6.52 -15.75
C ILE A 1111 -18.69 6.22 -15.22
N ALA A 1112 -19.40 5.30 -15.86
CA ALA A 1112 -20.70 4.82 -15.39
C ALA A 1112 -20.50 3.63 -14.45
N ALA A 1113 -20.90 3.79 -13.18
CA ALA A 1113 -20.54 2.87 -12.10
C ALA A 1113 -21.31 1.53 -12.09
N GLY A 1114 -22.36 1.36 -12.90
CA GLY A 1114 -23.12 0.10 -13.00
C GLY A 1114 -23.61 -0.47 -11.65
N GLY A 1115 -23.80 0.38 -10.62
CA GLY A 1115 -24.13 -0.04 -9.25
C GLY A 1115 -22.96 -0.27 -8.29
N ASN A 1116 -21.69 -0.19 -8.73
CA ASN A 1116 -20.49 -0.42 -7.89
C ASN A 1116 -19.52 0.78 -7.85
N GLN A 1117 -19.51 1.50 -6.72
CA GLN A 1117 -18.65 2.67 -6.51
C GLN A 1117 -17.15 2.34 -6.39
N ARG A 1118 -16.78 1.10 -6.04
CA ARG A 1118 -15.36 0.69 -5.91
C ARG A 1118 -14.67 0.69 -7.27
N LEU A 1119 -15.30 0.10 -8.28
CA LEU A 1119 -14.74 0.10 -9.65
C LEU A 1119 -14.68 1.51 -10.23
N SER A 1120 -15.72 2.30 -10.05
CA SER A 1120 -15.72 3.70 -10.50
C SER A 1120 -14.59 4.51 -9.85
N SER A 1121 -14.42 4.39 -8.52
CA SER A 1121 -13.33 5.06 -7.79
C SER A 1121 -11.93 4.61 -8.24
N LEU A 1122 -11.77 3.33 -8.62
CA LEU A 1122 -10.51 2.81 -9.13
C LEU A 1122 -10.14 3.51 -10.45
N PHE A 1123 -11.06 3.56 -11.41
CA PHE A 1123 -10.80 4.13 -12.73
C PHE A 1123 -10.67 5.66 -12.68
N ASP A 1124 -11.43 6.35 -11.82
CA ASP A 1124 -11.24 7.78 -11.55
C ASP A 1124 -9.86 8.08 -10.96
N THR A 1125 -9.45 7.30 -9.95
CA THR A 1125 -8.09 7.41 -9.37
C THR A 1125 -7.01 7.11 -10.40
N SER A 1126 -7.25 6.15 -11.30
CA SER A 1126 -6.31 5.76 -12.35
C SER A 1126 -6.16 6.88 -13.39
N ALA A 1127 -7.27 7.45 -13.85
CA ALA A 1127 -7.28 8.62 -14.74
C ALA A 1127 -6.53 9.80 -14.11
N GLY A 1128 -6.83 10.15 -12.85
CA GLY A 1128 -6.13 11.22 -12.13
C GLY A 1128 -4.62 10.98 -11.97
N ARG A 1129 -4.17 9.72 -11.85
CA ARG A 1129 -2.74 9.36 -11.83
C ARG A 1129 -2.08 9.47 -13.20
N MET A 1130 -2.80 9.25 -14.28
CA MET A 1130 -2.31 9.47 -15.64
C MET A 1130 -2.36 10.95 -16.04
N GLY A 1131 -3.14 11.77 -15.32
CA GLY A 1131 -3.34 13.18 -15.65
C GLY A 1131 -4.52 13.41 -16.59
N VAL A 1132 -5.38 12.40 -16.72
CA VAL A 1132 -6.59 12.39 -17.53
C VAL A 1132 -7.76 12.87 -16.66
N LYS A 1133 -8.58 13.77 -17.18
CA LYS A 1133 -9.81 14.19 -16.49
C LYS A 1133 -10.81 13.03 -16.54
N ALA A 1134 -11.44 12.74 -15.41
CA ALA A 1134 -12.51 11.78 -15.33
C ALA A 1134 -13.61 12.27 -14.37
N GLY A 1135 -14.82 11.79 -14.58
CA GLY A 1135 -15.96 12.07 -13.72
C GLY A 1135 -17.03 10.99 -13.82
N PRO A 1136 -17.99 10.97 -12.88
CA PRO A 1136 -19.16 10.11 -13.02
C PRO A 1136 -19.94 10.49 -14.27
N ALA A 1137 -20.42 9.49 -15.02
CA ALA A 1137 -21.40 9.73 -16.07
C ALA A 1137 -22.65 10.41 -15.47
N ASN A 1138 -23.27 11.33 -16.20
CA ASN A 1138 -24.42 12.11 -15.73
C ASN A 1138 -25.74 11.31 -15.74
N ASP A 1139 -25.65 10.01 -15.50
CA ASP A 1139 -26.78 9.09 -15.43
C ASP A 1139 -27.35 9.08 -14.01
N ALA A 1140 -28.67 9.03 -13.89
CA ALA A 1140 -29.30 8.75 -12.61
C ALA A 1140 -28.75 7.40 -12.12
N VAL A 1141 -28.14 7.37 -10.93
CA VAL A 1141 -27.70 6.12 -10.29
C VAL A 1141 -28.93 5.22 -10.23
N ASP A 1142 -28.94 4.14 -11.04
CA ASP A 1142 -30.06 3.21 -11.03
C ASP A 1142 -30.02 2.40 -9.74
N ILE A 1143 -30.62 2.96 -8.70
CA ILE A 1143 -30.79 2.33 -7.38
C ILE A 1143 -31.67 1.09 -7.44
N SER A 1144 -32.38 0.80 -8.55
CA SER A 1144 -33.09 -0.47 -8.71
C SER A 1144 -32.12 -1.67 -8.71
N ILE A 1145 -30.86 -1.48 -9.10
CA ILE A 1145 -29.79 -2.51 -9.04
C ILE A 1145 -29.41 -2.85 -7.58
N VAL A 1146 -29.66 -1.95 -6.63
CA VAL A 1146 -29.38 -2.15 -5.19
C VAL A 1146 -30.57 -2.78 -4.45
N PHE A 1147 -31.80 -2.64 -4.98
CA PHE A 1147 -33.04 -3.04 -4.30
C PHE A 1147 -33.88 -4.11 -5.03
N GLU A 1148 -33.57 -4.45 -6.28
CA GLU A 1148 -34.18 -5.59 -6.97
C GLU A 1148 -33.46 -6.89 -6.59
N ASP A 1149 -33.91 -7.52 -5.50
CA ASP A 1149 -33.93 -8.98 -5.44
C ASP A 1149 -34.74 -9.47 -6.66
N ARG A 1150 -34.08 -9.71 -7.81
CA ARG A 1150 -34.70 -10.38 -8.96
C ARG A 1150 -34.85 -11.86 -8.66
N ALA A 1151 -35.75 -12.14 -7.73
CA ALA A 1151 -36.34 -13.45 -7.61
C ALA A 1151 -37.37 -13.64 -8.73
N LEU A 1152 -37.06 -14.62 -9.60
CA LEU A 1152 -37.99 -15.61 -10.14
C LEU A 1152 -38.81 -15.21 -11.39
N GLN A 1153 -38.24 -15.52 -12.56
CA GLN A 1153 -38.64 -16.72 -13.31
C GLN A 1153 -37.46 -17.14 -14.19
N THR A 1154 -36.84 -18.31 -13.89
CA THR A 1154 -35.78 -19.05 -14.64
C THR A 1154 -34.31 -19.01 -14.17
N GLY A 1155 -34.04 -18.78 -12.87
CA GLY A 1155 -32.82 -19.31 -12.24
C GLY A 1155 -31.68 -18.30 -11.98
N GLU A 1156 -31.72 -17.75 -10.77
CA GLU A 1156 -30.60 -17.32 -9.89
C GLU A 1156 -29.33 -16.74 -10.56
N GLY A 1157 -29.17 -15.41 -10.54
CA GLY A 1157 -27.92 -14.74 -10.91
C GLY A 1157 -27.71 -13.42 -10.16
N GLN A 1158 -26.60 -13.30 -9.44
CA GLN A 1158 -26.04 -12.00 -9.04
C GLN A 1158 -25.45 -11.33 -10.30
N GLU A 1159 -25.82 -10.08 -10.60
CA GLU A 1159 -25.12 -9.29 -11.61
C GLU A 1159 -23.70 -8.99 -11.10
N ALA A 1160 -22.68 -9.27 -11.93
CA ALA A 1160 -21.30 -9.00 -11.55
C ALA A 1160 -21.04 -7.48 -11.47
N PRO A 1161 -20.17 -7.01 -10.57
CA PRO A 1161 -19.76 -5.60 -10.52
C PRO A 1161 -19.32 -5.09 -11.91
N MET A 1162 -19.97 -4.07 -12.45
CA MET A 1162 -19.67 -3.54 -13.79
C MET A 1162 -19.30 -2.06 -13.74
N VAL A 1163 -18.39 -1.64 -14.61
CA VAL A 1163 -18.10 -0.23 -14.90
C VAL A 1163 -18.04 -0.03 -16.42
N THR A 1164 -18.63 1.05 -16.90
CA THR A 1164 -18.52 1.45 -18.31
C THR A 1164 -17.61 2.67 -18.42
N LEU A 1165 -16.65 2.60 -19.34
CA LEU A 1165 -15.76 3.70 -19.66
C LEU A 1165 -16.11 4.24 -21.03
N SER A 1166 -16.34 5.54 -21.11
CA SER A 1166 -16.66 6.26 -22.33
C SER A 1166 -16.06 7.66 -22.32
N TRP A 1167 -15.93 8.31 -23.48
CA TRP A 1167 -15.49 9.70 -23.54
C TRP A 1167 -16.68 10.64 -23.37
N ALA A 1168 -16.51 11.74 -22.64
CA ALA A 1168 -17.60 12.69 -22.40
C ALA A 1168 -18.19 13.22 -23.72
N GLY A 1169 -19.51 13.10 -23.89
CA GLY A 1169 -20.23 13.49 -25.11
C GLY A 1169 -20.15 12.48 -26.27
N TRP A 1170 -19.73 11.23 -26.03
CA TRP A 1170 -19.64 10.20 -27.08
C TRP A 1170 -20.98 9.88 -27.75
N GLN A 1171 -22.10 10.09 -27.05
CA GLN A 1171 -23.45 9.86 -27.57
C GLN A 1171 -23.85 10.86 -28.67
N GLU A 1172 -23.17 12.00 -28.80
CA GLU A 1172 -23.47 13.04 -29.79
C GLU A 1172 -23.15 12.60 -31.23
N THR A 1173 -22.23 11.65 -31.39
CA THR A 1173 -21.87 11.08 -32.70
C THR A 1173 -22.25 9.62 -32.83
N ALA A 1174 -22.47 8.92 -31.72
CA ALA A 1174 -22.85 7.51 -31.69
C ALA A 1174 -24.05 7.19 -32.58
N ARG A 1175 -23.91 6.14 -33.41
CA ARG A 1175 -24.96 5.60 -34.31
C ARG A 1175 -25.43 6.58 -35.39
N LEU A 1176 -24.85 7.77 -35.51
CA LEU A 1176 -25.16 8.72 -36.58
C LEU A 1176 -24.29 8.43 -37.80
N PRO A 1177 -24.72 8.80 -39.01
CA PRO A 1177 -23.89 8.73 -40.23
C PRO A 1177 -22.55 9.47 -40.12
N GLY A 1178 -22.45 10.44 -39.19
CA GLY A 1178 -21.22 11.16 -38.88
C GLY A 1178 -20.19 10.37 -38.06
N ASP A 1179 -20.53 9.18 -37.55
CA ASP A 1179 -19.67 8.30 -36.77
C ASP A 1179 -18.59 7.62 -37.63
N THR A 1180 -17.62 8.41 -38.05
CA THR A 1180 -16.59 8.05 -39.05
C THR A 1180 -15.19 8.15 -38.47
N LEU A 1181 -14.22 7.50 -39.13
CA LEU A 1181 -12.81 7.55 -38.72
C LEU A 1181 -12.28 8.99 -38.57
N ALA A 1182 -12.82 9.95 -39.34
CA ALA A 1182 -12.37 11.33 -39.34
C ALA A 1182 -12.65 12.10 -38.04
N THR A 1183 -13.62 11.66 -37.23
CA THR A 1183 -13.93 12.31 -35.94
C THR A 1183 -13.10 11.75 -34.77
N ILE A 1184 -12.44 10.60 -34.98
CA ILE A 1184 -11.68 9.91 -33.95
C ILE A 1184 -10.36 10.62 -33.66
N SER A 1185 -10.09 10.87 -32.39
CA SER A 1185 -8.86 11.49 -31.91
C SER A 1185 -7.92 10.46 -31.28
N ALA A 1186 -6.71 10.34 -31.83
CA ALA A 1186 -5.64 9.53 -31.23
C ALA A 1186 -5.33 9.96 -29.78
N ASP A 1187 -5.34 11.27 -29.48
CA ASP A 1187 -5.05 11.79 -28.14
C ASP A 1187 -6.13 11.38 -27.12
N LYS A 1188 -7.40 11.29 -27.54
CA LYS A 1188 -8.50 10.79 -26.69
C LYS A 1188 -8.36 9.30 -26.44
N LEU A 1189 -8.08 8.52 -27.50
CA LEU A 1189 -7.81 7.08 -27.40
C LEU A 1189 -6.62 6.79 -26.46
N GLU A 1190 -5.54 7.57 -26.56
CA GLU A 1190 -4.35 7.44 -25.70
C GLU A 1190 -4.69 7.70 -24.24
N GLN A 1191 -5.37 8.82 -23.94
CA GLN A 1191 -5.78 9.16 -22.57
C GLN A 1191 -6.74 8.13 -21.98
N ALA A 1192 -7.73 7.69 -22.76
CA ALA A 1192 -8.66 6.64 -22.36
C ALA A 1192 -7.95 5.31 -22.09
N GLY A 1193 -7.07 4.90 -23.01
CA GLY A 1193 -6.29 3.67 -22.93
C GLY A 1193 -5.32 3.66 -21.75
N GLU A 1194 -4.60 4.76 -21.52
CA GLU A 1194 -3.70 4.93 -20.38
C GLU A 1194 -4.43 4.76 -19.03
N ALA A 1195 -5.60 5.39 -18.89
CA ALA A 1195 -6.42 5.30 -17.67
C ALA A 1195 -7.00 3.89 -17.47
N LEU A 1196 -7.53 3.28 -18.53
CA LEU A 1196 -8.01 1.89 -18.54
C LEU A 1196 -6.89 0.93 -18.13
N LEU A 1197 -5.74 1.03 -18.79
CA LEU A 1197 -4.62 0.11 -18.62
C LEU A 1197 -4.05 0.17 -17.21
N LEU A 1198 -3.92 1.37 -16.63
CA LEU A 1198 -3.51 1.52 -15.23
C LEU A 1198 -4.54 0.89 -14.27
N GLY A 1199 -5.83 1.14 -14.49
CA GLY A 1199 -6.91 0.58 -13.67
C GLY A 1199 -6.93 -0.95 -13.74
N MET A 1200 -6.81 -1.53 -14.93
CA MET A 1200 -6.64 -2.96 -15.15
C MET A 1200 -5.40 -3.47 -14.40
N MET A 1201 -4.22 -2.92 -14.63
CA MET A 1201 -2.98 -3.40 -13.97
C MET A 1201 -3.09 -3.40 -12.43
N VAL A 1202 -3.71 -2.38 -11.85
CA VAL A 1202 -3.99 -2.33 -10.41
C VAL A 1202 -4.97 -3.44 -10.00
N MET A 1203 -6.11 -3.55 -10.68
CA MET A 1203 -7.12 -4.57 -10.42
C MET A 1203 -6.57 -6.00 -10.58
N GLY A 1204 -5.65 -6.21 -11.52
CA GLY A 1204 -5.07 -7.51 -11.83
C GLY A 1204 -4.06 -8.03 -10.82
N ARG A 1205 -3.43 -7.17 -10.01
CA ARG A 1205 -2.39 -7.59 -9.05
C ARG A 1205 -2.64 -7.18 -7.60
N GLU A 1206 -3.29 -6.05 -7.35
CA GLU A 1206 -3.48 -5.55 -5.98
C GLU A 1206 -4.67 -6.23 -5.30
N ASN A 1207 -4.49 -6.64 -4.04
CA ASN A 1207 -5.59 -7.17 -3.23
C ASN A 1207 -6.55 -6.05 -2.76
N THR A 1208 -6.01 -4.85 -2.55
CA THR A 1208 -6.76 -3.68 -2.09
C THR A 1208 -6.63 -2.59 -3.14
N TYR A 1209 -7.74 -2.27 -3.80
CA TYR A 1209 -7.82 -1.23 -4.81
C TYR A 1209 -9.13 -0.45 -4.68
#